data_AF-A0A136H7C5-F1
#
_entry.id   AF-A0A136H7C5-F1
#
_cell.length_a   1.000
_cell.length_b   1.000
_cell.length_c   1.000
_cell.angle_alpha   90.00
_cell.angle_beta   90.00
_cell.angle_gamma   90.00
#
_symmetry.space_group_name_H-M   'P 1'
#
loop_
_entity.id
_entity.type
_entity.pdbx_description
1 polymer ?
#
loop_
_entity_poly.entity_id
_entity_poly.type
_entity_poly.pdbx_seq_one_letter_code
_entity_poly.pdbx_strand_id
1 'polypeptide(L)'
;MRLLQEYMDVESFLFDVCTHADDNRESFGFLPEQSYLERAQENRLWVLTTDDNEYVGHLIYGGKHPTLKIFQIYIAEGYRGLGHSNRLITEIKEFAESNSYSLLSARVASDLPANKFWRSAGFKIVRQEQGGKTTGRFINQYAFELDGNSLLNNSIEDITRSGQGYEESPILRKPVYVLDLNLVFDLVRGTAATKETSALVAAAFDGNIKLCVTPELPVELERKSYDIHDDPMLAFAKNLPSLREVEQTQLDSINDDLRKIIFPNRSLIGKGAPNDKSDLNHIAICILHNVDGFVTREKALIRTSLKIKKQYGLEVLSPFDFFVDSRESASLYERGDYRLGTSEISIKPYALNIRADVENFLRSLGVVEGEISRVIELNIKNNDSQKLVVTSNPAGNVVGFLSWDVPRKLRPISECFLYVDESYGEAITTVDHLIETVFRSADRDFPCRIDLFTSYSQIETRCTAKKRGFKEQADRRKLSKVFCKGVIDEKGWEVFSLGYSQLTGVPLRRSLPTYNELINTGMPTGDSITSFFDYETIISPGVLLPKGRDGLMLPIKAKFAKQLLGVDSQADMFAAKEALLSVEKLYVRSKQRSSYFDKGCIVVFYVSKEKRMWGEAIGFARITYSEVINTTDVAIKLSRQGVLTEEDLEEISDDKGMVHAVTFDNFNVFDTPIPFSELKESGVVSGANLVTVEKVSWQQISRIFCSGFD
;
A
#
# COMPACT_ATOMS: atom_id res chain seq x y z
N MET A 1 -1.44 -47.32 -6.35
CA MET A 1 -2.11 -46.35 -5.45
C MET A 1 -3.60 -46.50 -5.60
N ARG A 2 -4.30 -46.91 -4.53
CA ARG A 2 -5.74 -47.19 -4.52
C ARG A 2 -6.49 -46.14 -3.70
N LEU A 3 -7.68 -45.77 -4.15
CA LEU A 3 -8.59 -44.89 -3.41
C LEU A 3 -9.73 -45.76 -2.87
N LEU A 4 -9.84 -45.81 -1.55
CA LEU A 4 -10.85 -46.58 -0.83
C LEU A 4 -11.97 -45.63 -0.42
N GLN A 5 -13.22 -45.97 -0.77
CA GLN A 5 -14.39 -45.10 -0.56
C GLN A 5 -15.49 -45.77 0.28
N GLU A 6 -15.55 -47.10 0.28
CA GLU A 6 -16.54 -47.87 1.00
C GLU A 6 -16.08 -48.19 2.43
N TYR A 7 -17.02 -48.18 3.38
CA TYR A 7 -16.74 -48.43 4.79
C TYR A 7 -15.90 -49.69 5.05
N MET A 8 -16.23 -50.81 4.41
CA MET A 8 -15.55 -52.09 4.62
C MET A 8 -14.05 -52.04 4.29
N ASP A 9 -13.66 -51.19 3.35
CA ASP A 9 -12.26 -51.02 2.93
C ASP A 9 -11.54 -49.93 3.75
N VAL A 10 -12.31 -48.96 4.28
CA VAL A 10 -11.79 -47.82 5.04
C VAL A 10 -11.60 -48.14 6.53
N GLU A 11 -12.41 -49.04 7.10
CA GLU A 11 -12.45 -49.36 8.53
C GLU A 11 -11.08 -49.70 9.11
N SER A 12 -10.26 -50.48 8.38
CA SER A 12 -8.92 -50.89 8.83
C SER A 12 -7.94 -49.73 8.99
N PHE A 13 -8.22 -48.56 8.40
CA PHE A 13 -7.35 -47.38 8.40
C PHE A 13 -7.84 -46.27 9.34
N LEU A 14 -8.93 -46.48 10.09
CA LEU A 14 -9.47 -45.47 11.01
C LEU A 14 -8.44 -45.02 12.05
N PHE A 15 -7.65 -45.97 12.58
CA PHE A 15 -6.58 -45.68 13.53
C PHE A 15 -5.52 -44.73 12.94
N ASP A 16 -5.07 -44.97 11.70
CA ASP A 16 -4.09 -44.13 11.01
C ASP A 16 -4.65 -42.74 10.73
N VAL A 17 -5.92 -42.66 10.28
CA VAL A 17 -6.61 -41.40 10.03
C VAL A 17 -6.69 -40.56 11.30
N CYS A 18 -7.10 -41.15 12.43
CA CYS A 18 -7.19 -40.46 13.72
C CYS A 18 -5.82 -40.01 14.22
N THR A 19 -4.82 -40.89 14.16
CA THR A 19 -3.44 -40.58 14.58
C THR A 19 -2.89 -39.39 13.81
N HIS A 20 -2.97 -39.42 12.48
CA HIS A 20 -2.50 -38.32 11.64
C HIS A 20 -3.30 -37.03 11.83
N ALA A 21 -4.61 -37.11 12.11
CA ALA A 21 -5.41 -35.94 12.40
C ALA A 21 -5.05 -35.30 13.75
N ASP A 22 -4.79 -36.10 14.78
CA ASP A 22 -4.36 -35.64 16.11
C ASP A 22 -2.95 -35.04 16.07
N ASP A 23 -2.02 -35.64 15.33
CA ASP A 23 -0.68 -35.07 15.09
C ASP A 23 -0.75 -33.70 14.41
N ASN A 24 -1.82 -33.44 13.66
CA ASN A 24 -2.07 -32.20 12.93
C ASN A 24 -3.22 -31.38 13.54
N ARG A 25 -3.50 -31.56 14.85
CA ARG A 25 -4.60 -30.92 15.57
C ARG A 25 -4.60 -29.39 15.51
N GLU A 26 -3.43 -28.76 15.39
CA GLU A 26 -3.33 -27.30 15.20
C GLU A 26 -3.90 -26.83 13.85
N SER A 27 -3.94 -27.71 12.84
CA SER A 27 -4.47 -27.41 11.50
C SER A 27 -5.93 -27.85 11.34
N PHE A 28 -6.29 -29.03 11.85
CA PHE A 28 -7.63 -29.60 11.67
C PHE A 28 -8.62 -29.27 12.79
N GLY A 29 -8.13 -28.82 13.95
CA GLY A 29 -8.94 -28.74 15.16
C GLY A 29 -9.18 -30.13 15.77
N PHE A 30 -9.99 -30.18 16.84
CA PHE A 30 -10.33 -31.43 17.50
C PHE A 30 -11.59 -32.04 16.90
N LEU A 31 -11.51 -33.31 16.50
CA LEU A 31 -12.65 -34.13 16.10
C LEU A 31 -12.59 -35.45 16.88
N PRO A 32 -13.66 -35.88 17.59
CA PRO A 32 -13.66 -37.15 18.30
C PRO A 32 -13.51 -38.35 17.34
N GLU A 33 -12.86 -39.41 17.80
CA GLU A 33 -12.71 -40.68 17.04
C GLU A 33 -14.05 -41.21 16.53
N GLN A 34 -15.10 -41.14 17.35
CA GLN A 34 -16.45 -41.54 16.97
C GLN A 34 -16.96 -40.82 15.71
N SER A 35 -16.58 -39.55 15.52
CA SER A 35 -16.98 -38.79 14.33
C SER A 35 -16.23 -39.26 13.07
N TYR A 36 -15.03 -39.81 13.18
CA TYR A 36 -14.34 -40.45 12.04
C TYR A 36 -15.03 -41.75 11.65
N LEU A 37 -15.40 -42.57 12.65
CA LEU A 37 -16.16 -43.80 12.43
C LEU A 37 -17.51 -43.52 11.76
N GLU A 38 -18.28 -42.55 12.25
CA GLU A 38 -19.55 -42.13 11.64
C GLU A 38 -19.37 -41.70 10.18
N ARG A 39 -18.31 -40.94 9.87
CA ARG A 39 -18.02 -40.51 8.49
C ARG A 39 -17.63 -41.67 7.59
N ALA A 40 -16.90 -42.65 8.10
CA ALA A 40 -16.60 -43.86 7.36
C ALA A 40 -17.87 -44.67 7.08
N GLN A 41 -18.75 -44.84 8.06
CA GLN A 41 -20.02 -45.56 7.91
C GLN A 41 -20.97 -44.85 6.93
N GLU A 42 -20.90 -43.53 6.82
CA GLU A 42 -21.62 -42.74 5.82
C GLU A 42 -20.97 -42.75 4.43
N ASN A 43 -19.87 -43.50 4.20
CA ASN A 43 -19.03 -43.47 2.99
C ASN A 43 -18.54 -42.05 2.63
N ARG A 44 -18.27 -41.22 3.66
CA ARG A 44 -17.82 -39.82 3.57
C ARG A 44 -16.40 -39.58 4.04
N LEU A 45 -15.69 -40.66 4.34
CA LEU A 45 -14.25 -40.69 4.57
C LEU A 45 -13.63 -41.53 3.46
N TRP A 46 -12.80 -40.92 2.63
CA TRP A 46 -12.02 -41.60 1.61
C TRP A 46 -10.57 -41.73 2.06
N VAL A 47 -9.96 -42.88 1.83
CA VAL A 47 -8.56 -43.16 2.19
C VAL A 47 -7.77 -43.51 0.95
N LEU A 48 -6.62 -42.88 0.79
CA LEU A 48 -5.66 -43.20 -0.26
C LEU A 48 -4.59 -44.13 0.30
N THR A 49 -4.29 -45.21 -0.41
CA THR A 49 -3.29 -46.21 -0.01
C THR A 49 -2.33 -46.57 -1.15
N THR A 50 -1.17 -47.12 -0.79
CA THR A 50 -0.28 -47.80 -1.74
C THR A 50 -0.89 -49.13 -2.21
N ASP A 51 -0.31 -49.75 -3.24
CA ASP A 51 -0.80 -51.07 -3.69
C ASP A 51 -0.55 -52.19 -2.67
N ASP A 52 0.35 -51.94 -1.72
CA ASP A 52 0.71 -52.80 -0.58
C ASP A 52 -0.11 -52.47 0.69
N ASN A 53 -1.21 -51.71 0.56
CA ASN A 53 -2.10 -51.29 1.65
C ASN A 53 -1.44 -50.40 2.72
N GLU A 54 -0.42 -49.61 2.38
CA GLU A 54 0.08 -48.58 3.29
C GLU A 54 -0.74 -47.30 3.18
N TYR A 55 -1.01 -46.64 4.31
CA TYR A 55 -1.75 -45.39 4.37
C TYR A 55 -0.96 -44.21 3.75
N VAL A 56 -1.59 -43.47 2.84
CA VAL A 56 -0.99 -42.31 2.14
C VAL A 56 -1.67 -40.99 2.51
N GLY A 57 -2.98 -41.01 2.74
CA GLY A 57 -3.75 -39.82 3.06
C GLY A 57 -5.25 -40.05 3.08
N HIS A 58 -6.02 -39.01 3.36
CA HIS A 58 -7.48 -39.10 3.42
C HIS A 58 -8.18 -37.82 2.99
N LEU A 59 -9.48 -37.94 2.70
CA LEU A 59 -10.40 -36.83 2.47
C LEU A 59 -11.70 -37.09 3.23
N ILE A 60 -12.15 -36.12 4.03
CA ILE A 60 -13.43 -36.14 4.74
C ILE A 60 -14.31 -35.03 4.20
N TYR A 61 -15.55 -35.37 3.85
CA TYR A 61 -16.50 -34.42 3.29
C TYR A 61 -17.92 -34.64 3.83
N GLY A 62 -18.82 -33.74 3.47
CA GLY A 62 -20.24 -33.81 3.80
C GLY A 62 -20.93 -32.54 3.37
N GLY A 63 -22.03 -32.15 4.03
CA GLY A 63 -22.81 -30.97 3.64
C GLY A 63 -24.19 -31.33 3.10
N LYS A 64 -24.88 -30.34 2.54
CA LYS A 64 -26.28 -30.45 2.09
C LYS A 64 -26.40 -29.73 0.75
N HIS A 65 -27.20 -30.30 -0.16
CA HIS A 65 -27.49 -29.69 -1.45
C HIS A 65 -27.95 -28.22 -1.29
N PRO A 66 -27.47 -27.28 -2.13
CA PRO A 66 -26.63 -27.47 -3.32
C PRO A 66 -25.11 -27.49 -3.06
N THR A 67 -24.66 -27.47 -1.79
CA THR A 67 -23.25 -27.31 -1.43
C THR A 67 -22.64 -28.53 -0.74
N LEU A 68 -21.58 -29.07 -1.32
CA LEU A 68 -20.73 -30.08 -0.72
C LEU A 68 -19.53 -29.42 -0.02
N LYS A 69 -19.26 -29.82 1.22
CA LYS A 69 -18.24 -29.26 2.12
C LYS A 69 -17.12 -30.27 2.30
N ILE A 70 -15.88 -29.84 2.08
CA ILE A 70 -14.68 -30.61 2.42
C ILE A 70 -14.24 -30.18 3.83
N PHE A 71 -14.21 -31.13 4.75
CA PHE A 71 -13.86 -30.89 6.15
C PHE A 71 -12.37 -31.09 6.40
N GLN A 72 -11.80 -32.18 5.88
CA GLN A 72 -10.37 -32.49 6.02
C GLN A 72 -9.83 -33.05 4.71
N ILE A 73 -8.60 -32.70 4.40
CA ILE A 73 -7.81 -33.32 3.34
C ILE A 73 -6.37 -33.38 3.84
N TYR A 74 -5.76 -34.56 3.76
CA TYR A 74 -4.43 -34.79 4.30
C TYR A 74 -3.65 -35.77 3.42
N ILE A 75 -2.35 -35.51 3.26
CA ILE A 75 -1.38 -36.42 2.66
C ILE A 75 -0.18 -36.52 3.63
N ALA A 76 0.22 -37.75 3.94
CA ALA A 76 1.36 -38.05 4.80
C ALA A 76 2.66 -37.51 4.20
N GLU A 77 3.61 -37.10 5.05
CA GLU A 77 4.75 -36.26 4.66
C GLU A 77 5.61 -36.88 3.56
N GLY A 78 5.87 -38.19 3.64
CA GLY A 78 6.66 -38.94 2.65
C GLY A 78 6.04 -39.01 1.26
N TYR A 79 4.75 -38.68 1.11
CA TYR A 79 4.03 -38.74 -0.16
C TYR A 79 3.58 -37.35 -0.66
N ARG A 80 4.00 -36.26 0.00
CA ARG A 80 3.68 -34.89 -0.45
C ARG A 80 4.47 -34.53 -1.71
N GLY A 81 3.90 -33.65 -2.53
CA GLY A 81 4.53 -33.19 -3.79
C GLY A 81 4.40 -34.15 -4.98
N LEU A 82 3.80 -35.32 -4.79
CA LEU A 82 3.61 -36.36 -5.84
C LEU A 82 2.23 -36.30 -6.54
N GLY A 83 1.45 -35.24 -6.31
CA GLY A 83 0.15 -35.04 -6.96
C GLY A 83 -1.05 -35.80 -6.35
N HIS A 84 -0.86 -36.52 -5.24
CA HIS A 84 -1.93 -37.30 -4.60
C HIS A 84 -3.11 -36.46 -4.09
N SER A 85 -2.86 -35.25 -3.59
CA SER A 85 -3.93 -34.34 -3.17
C SER A 85 -4.78 -33.85 -4.35
N ASN A 86 -4.17 -33.66 -5.53
CA ASN A 86 -4.91 -33.29 -6.74
C ASN A 86 -5.83 -34.43 -7.18
N ARG A 87 -5.39 -35.69 -7.06
CA ARG A 87 -6.24 -36.86 -7.34
C ARG A 87 -7.49 -36.86 -6.45
N LEU A 88 -7.34 -36.65 -5.14
CA LEU A 88 -8.47 -36.55 -4.21
C LEU A 88 -9.43 -35.39 -4.58
N ILE A 89 -8.90 -34.24 -5.00
CA ILE A 89 -9.71 -33.10 -5.46
C ILE A 89 -10.43 -33.39 -6.77
N THR A 90 -9.80 -34.04 -7.73
CA THR A 90 -10.44 -34.44 -8.99
C THR A 90 -11.59 -35.39 -8.71
N GLU A 91 -11.35 -36.42 -7.90
CA GLU A 91 -12.37 -37.42 -7.58
C GLU A 91 -13.59 -36.81 -6.85
N ILE A 92 -13.38 -35.87 -5.91
CA ILE A 92 -14.50 -35.24 -5.20
C ILE A 92 -15.27 -34.26 -6.10
N LYS A 93 -14.63 -33.66 -7.10
CA LYS A 93 -15.31 -32.85 -8.13
C LYS A 93 -16.21 -33.72 -8.99
N GLU A 94 -15.69 -34.83 -9.51
CA GLU A 94 -16.46 -35.79 -10.31
C GLU A 94 -17.61 -36.41 -9.51
N PHE A 95 -17.38 -36.77 -8.25
CA PHE A 95 -18.44 -37.22 -7.35
C PHE A 95 -19.52 -36.15 -7.14
N ALA A 96 -19.13 -34.91 -6.90
CA ALA A 96 -20.06 -33.82 -6.64
C ALA A 96 -20.92 -33.50 -7.90
N GLU A 97 -20.31 -33.50 -9.09
CA GLU A 97 -21.00 -33.34 -10.38
C GLU A 97 -21.98 -34.48 -10.63
N SER A 98 -21.54 -35.72 -10.46
CA SER A 98 -22.37 -36.93 -10.64
C SER A 98 -23.57 -36.96 -9.69
N ASN A 99 -23.47 -36.31 -8.53
CA ASN A 99 -24.53 -36.21 -7.53
C ASN A 99 -25.26 -34.85 -7.55
N SER A 100 -25.14 -34.08 -8.64
CA SER A 100 -25.87 -32.83 -8.87
C SER A 100 -25.62 -31.72 -7.83
N TYR A 101 -24.47 -31.70 -7.18
CA TYR A 101 -24.06 -30.54 -6.38
C TYR A 101 -23.63 -29.40 -7.31
N SER A 102 -23.93 -28.16 -6.91
CA SER A 102 -23.55 -26.97 -7.69
C SER A 102 -22.27 -26.31 -7.15
N LEU A 103 -21.90 -26.59 -5.90
CA LEU A 103 -20.80 -25.91 -5.22
C LEU A 103 -20.01 -26.85 -4.31
N LEU A 104 -18.68 -26.84 -4.43
CA LEU A 104 -17.76 -27.33 -3.43
C LEU A 104 -17.28 -26.18 -2.53
N SER A 105 -17.12 -26.43 -1.24
CA SER A 105 -16.62 -25.42 -0.30
C SER A 105 -15.68 -25.99 0.74
N ALA A 106 -14.75 -25.16 1.22
CA ALA A 106 -13.81 -25.51 2.28
C ALA A 106 -13.56 -24.31 3.19
N ARG A 107 -13.27 -24.58 4.47
CA ARG A 107 -12.93 -23.56 5.47
C ARG A 107 -11.50 -23.80 5.93
N VAL A 108 -10.63 -22.81 5.74
CA VAL A 108 -9.18 -22.96 5.98
C VAL A 108 -8.70 -21.78 6.78
N ALA A 109 -7.97 -22.01 7.88
CA ALA A 109 -7.37 -20.92 8.63
C ALA A 109 -6.36 -20.16 7.76
N SER A 110 -6.40 -18.82 7.78
CA SER A 110 -5.70 -17.97 6.82
C SER A 110 -4.17 -17.97 6.98
N ASP A 111 -3.67 -18.37 8.14
CA ASP A 111 -2.26 -18.51 8.46
C ASP A 111 -1.64 -19.82 7.96
N LEU A 112 -2.44 -20.83 7.59
CA LEU A 112 -1.94 -22.15 7.21
C LEU A 112 -1.35 -22.19 5.77
N PRO A 113 -0.23 -22.92 5.54
CA PRO A 113 0.34 -23.12 4.20
C PRO A 113 -0.64 -23.76 3.20
N ALA A 114 -1.65 -24.50 3.68
CA ALA A 114 -2.68 -25.14 2.88
C ALA A 114 -3.45 -24.17 1.96
N ASN A 115 -3.48 -22.87 2.27
CA ASN A 115 -4.10 -21.85 1.40
C ASN A 115 -3.46 -21.79 0.00
N LYS A 116 -2.18 -22.16 -0.15
CA LYS A 116 -1.54 -22.27 -1.47
C LYS A 116 -2.11 -23.44 -2.26
N PHE A 117 -2.34 -24.58 -1.61
CA PHE A 117 -2.94 -25.77 -2.21
C PHE A 117 -4.35 -25.50 -2.73
N TRP A 118 -5.24 -24.92 -1.90
CA TRP A 118 -6.63 -24.65 -2.30
C TRP A 118 -6.74 -23.72 -3.51
N ARG A 119 -5.90 -22.67 -3.57
CA ARG A 119 -5.82 -21.79 -4.76
C ARG A 119 -5.34 -22.54 -5.99
N SER A 120 -4.29 -23.37 -5.87
CA SER A 120 -3.78 -24.18 -6.99
C SER A 120 -4.79 -25.24 -7.48
N ALA A 121 -5.68 -25.70 -6.60
CA ALA A 121 -6.77 -26.63 -6.90
C ALA A 121 -7.98 -25.95 -7.60
N GLY A 122 -7.90 -24.63 -7.83
CA GLY A 122 -8.91 -23.83 -8.53
C GLY A 122 -9.97 -23.20 -7.63
N PHE A 123 -9.91 -23.40 -6.31
CA PHE A 123 -10.88 -22.80 -5.38
C PHE A 123 -10.61 -21.31 -5.19
N LYS A 124 -11.66 -20.51 -5.12
CA LYS A 124 -11.61 -19.06 -4.88
C LYS A 124 -12.08 -18.73 -3.47
N ILE A 125 -11.44 -17.77 -2.80
CA ILE A 125 -11.93 -17.28 -1.51
C ILE A 125 -13.12 -16.37 -1.77
N VAL A 126 -14.28 -16.76 -1.25
CA VAL A 126 -15.54 -16.00 -1.36
C VAL A 126 -15.69 -15.05 -0.18
N ARG A 127 -15.17 -15.43 0.99
CA ARG A 127 -15.29 -14.65 2.22
C ARG A 127 -14.17 -14.99 3.20
N GLN A 128 -13.76 -14.03 4.01
CA GLN A 128 -12.93 -14.25 5.19
C GLN A 128 -13.70 -13.85 6.46
N GLU A 129 -13.66 -14.69 7.49
CA GLU A 129 -14.38 -14.49 8.75
C GLU A 129 -13.48 -14.68 9.96
N GLN A 130 -13.86 -14.09 11.10
CA GLN A 130 -13.21 -14.39 12.37
C GLN A 130 -13.61 -15.79 12.85
N GLY A 131 -12.62 -16.60 13.23
CA GLY A 131 -12.81 -17.95 13.76
C GLY A 131 -13.29 -17.98 15.21
N GLY A 132 -13.25 -19.17 15.81
CA GLY A 132 -13.69 -19.39 17.20
C GLY A 132 -12.91 -18.56 18.23
N LYS A 133 -13.57 -18.21 19.34
CA LYS A 133 -13.02 -17.35 20.42
C LYS A 133 -11.71 -17.88 21.02
N THR A 134 -11.44 -19.18 20.91
CA THR A 134 -10.30 -19.86 21.54
C THR A 134 -8.98 -19.66 20.79
N THR A 135 -9.00 -19.54 19.46
CA THR A 135 -7.78 -19.42 18.64
C THR A 135 -7.59 -18.04 18.01
N GLY A 136 -8.66 -17.25 17.88
CA GLY A 136 -8.59 -15.89 17.33
C GLY A 136 -8.15 -15.81 15.87
N ARG A 137 -8.03 -16.94 15.17
CA ARG A 137 -7.59 -17.01 13.76
C ARG A 137 -8.68 -16.54 12.82
N PHE A 138 -8.30 -16.02 11.66
CA PHE A 138 -9.24 -15.79 10.55
C PHE A 138 -9.39 -17.06 9.71
N ILE A 139 -10.58 -17.27 9.16
CA ILE A 139 -10.93 -18.41 8.33
C ILE A 139 -11.29 -17.92 6.92
N ASN A 140 -10.54 -18.38 5.93
CA ASN A 140 -10.87 -18.24 4.52
C ASN A 140 -11.94 -19.28 4.15
N GLN A 141 -13.06 -18.81 3.60
CA GLN A 141 -14.08 -19.65 2.97
C GLN A 141 -13.76 -19.76 1.48
N TYR A 142 -13.31 -20.95 1.08
CA TYR A 142 -13.11 -21.32 -0.30
C TYR A 142 -14.40 -21.87 -0.90
N ALA A 143 -14.63 -21.55 -2.16
CA ALA A 143 -15.65 -22.18 -2.97
C ALA A 143 -15.15 -22.49 -4.38
N PHE A 144 -15.71 -23.54 -4.99
CA PHE A 144 -15.48 -23.96 -6.36
C PHE A 144 -16.83 -24.34 -6.98
N GLU A 145 -17.22 -23.62 -8.02
CA GLU A 145 -18.46 -23.86 -8.77
C GLU A 145 -18.23 -25.04 -9.73
N LEU A 146 -19.19 -25.96 -9.81
CA LEU A 146 -19.14 -27.13 -10.68
C LEU A 146 -19.91 -26.82 -11.97
N ASP A 147 -19.42 -27.29 -13.12
CA ASP A 147 -19.92 -26.92 -14.46
C ASP A 147 -21.28 -27.55 -14.84
N GLY A 148 -22.09 -27.96 -13.84
CA GLY A 148 -23.37 -28.63 -14.02
C GLY A 148 -24.60 -27.70 -14.00
N ASN A 149 -25.23 -27.51 -15.17
CA ASN A 149 -26.57 -26.94 -15.38
C ASN A 149 -26.83 -25.51 -14.86
N SER A 150 -26.09 -24.51 -15.38
CA SER A 150 -26.50 -23.11 -15.28
C SER A 150 -27.11 -22.62 -16.60
N LEU A 151 -28.42 -22.83 -16.79
CA LEU A 151 -29.23 -22.17 -17.83
C LEU A 151 -29.55 -20.70 -17.49
N LEU A 152 -28.96 -20.17 -16.42
CA LEU A 152 -29.00 -18.77 -16.02
C LEU A 152 -27.58 -18.39 -15.61
N ASN A 153 -26.80 -17.84 -16.53
CA ASN A 153 -25.52 -17.21 -16.23
C ASN A 153 -25.75 -16.00 -15.30
N ASN A 154 -25.86 -16.27 -14.01
CA ASN A 154 -25.39 -15.38 -12.96
C ASN A 154 -24.13 -16.03 -12.42
N SER A 155 -23.07 -15.95 -13.20
CA SER A 155 -21.74 -16.40 -12.84
C SER A 155 -21.31 -15.76 -11.51
N ILE A 156 -20.43 -16.39 -10.74
CA ILE A 156 -19.70 -15.71 -9.65
C ILE A 156 -19.10 -14.39 -10.14
N GLU A 157 -18.79 -14.31 -11.44
CA GLU A 157 -18.39 -13.09 -12.17
C GLU A 157 -19.36 -11.91 -12.02
N ASP A 158 -20.68 -12.12 -11.91
CA ASP A 158 -21.68 -11.03 -11.86
C ASP A 158 -21.93 -10.51 -10.44
N ILE A 159 -21.62 -11.30 -9.41
CA ILE A 159 -21.55 -10.80 -8.01
C ILE A 159 -20.22 -10.07 -7.77
N THR A 160 -19.16 -10.44 -8.49
CA THR A 160 -17.85 -9.77 -8.48
C THR A 160 -17.74 -8.56 -9.41
N ARG A 161 -18.60 -8.42 -10.43
CA ARG A 161 -18.49 -7.30 -11.40
C ARG A 161 -18.75 -5.92 -10.82
N SER A 162 -19.29 -5.80 -9.61
CA SER A 162 -19.36 -4.54 -8.88
C SER A 162 -17.99 -4.02 -8.42
N GLY A 163 -16.91 -4.81 -8.52
CA GLY A 163 -15.56 -4.44 -8.08
C GLY A 163 -14.53 -4.14 -9.20
N GLN A 164 -14.90 -4.23 -10.49
CA GLN A 164 -13.94 -4.09 -11.61
C GLN A 164 -13.81 -2.69 -12.22
N GLY A 165 -14.47 -1.68 -11.65
CA GLY A 165 -14.15 -0.28 -11.88
C GLY A 165 -13.85 0.35 -10.53
N TYR A 166 -12.89 1.28 -10.46
CA TYR A 166 -12.93 2.25 -9.38
C TYR A 166 -14.32 2.89 -9.48
N GLU A 167 -15.21 2.63 -8.50
CA GLU A 167 -16.59 3.10 -8.57
C GLU A 167 -16.60 4.56 -9.02
N GLU A 168 -17.35 4.85 -10.07
CA GLU A 168 -17.52 6.19 -10.64
C GLU A 168 -18.24 7.09 -9.63
N SER A 169 -17.50 7.54 -8.62
CA SER A 169 -17.87 8.71 -7.85
C SER A 169 -17.71 9.93 -8.76
N PRO A 170 -18.65 10.88 -8.73
CA PRO A 170 -18.65 12.02 -9.64
C PRO A 170 -17.32 12.78 -9.53
N ILE A 171 -16.74 13.05 -10.70
CA ILE A 171 -15.37 13.57 -10.94
C ILE A 171 -15.10 14.93 -10.26
N LEU A 172 -16.11 15.58 -9.66
CA LEU A 172 -16.01 16.87 -8.98
C LEU A 172 -16.91 16.97 -7.73
N ARG A 173 -16.80 16.06 -6.76
CA ARG A 173 -17.29 16.34 -5.39
C ARG A 173 -16.21 17.14 -4.64
N LYS A 174 -16.46 18.44 -4.41
CA LYS A 174 -15.58 19.28 -3.59
C LYS A 174 -15.79 18.94 -2.12
N PRO A 175 -14.75 18.56 -1.36
CA PRO A 175 -14.90 18.27 0.05
C PRO A 175 -15.32 19.54 0.82
N VAL A 176 -16.23 19.36 1.77
CA VAL A 176 -16.77 20.41 2.62
C VAL A 176 -16.09 20.35 3.98
N TYR A 177 -15.50 21.46 4.40
CA TYR A 177 -14.84 21.60 5.71
C TYR A 177 -15.51 22.69 6.54
N VAL A 178 -15.71 22.40 7.83
CA VAL A 178 -16.28 23.35 8.80
C VAL A 178 -15.16 23.97 9.64
N LEU A 179 -15.20 25.29 9.79
CA LEU A 179 -14.20 26.04 10.58
C LEU A 179 -14.62 26.18 12.04
N ASP A 180 -13.66 25.97 12.94
CA ASP A 180 -13.74 26.35 14.36
C ASP A 180 -13.72 27.89 14.54
N LEU A 181 -14.38 28.38 15.59
CA LEU A 181 -14.49 29.78 15.96
C LEU A 181 -13.13 30.47 16.11
N ASN A 182 -12.15 29.78 16.68
CA ASN A 182 -10.80 30.34 16.87
C ASN A 182 -10.12 30.67 15.53
N LEU A 183 -10.40 29.91 14.47
CA LEU A 183 -9.87 30.18 13.13
C LEU A 183 -10.58 31.36 12.46
N VAL A 184 -11.87 31.54 12.74
CA VAL A 184 -12.62 32.71 12.27
C VAL A 184 -12.07 33.99 12.92
N PHE A 185 -11.73 33.97 14.22
CA PHE A 185 -11.11 35.13 14.88
C PHE A 185 -9.76 35.54 14.25
N ASP A 186 -8.93 34.56 13.89
CA ASP A 186 -7.63 34.81 13.25
C ASP A 186 -7.79 35.48 11.89
N LEU A 187 -8.83 35.11 11.13
CA LEU A 187 -9.11 35.67 9.82
C LEU A 187 -9.53 37.13 9.85
N VAL A 188 -10.29 37.54 10.87
CA VAL A 188 -10.87 38.90 10.90
C VAL A 188 -10.01 39.90 11.67
N ARG A 189 -9.27 39.48 12.71
CA ARG A 189 -8.45 40.40 13.52
C ARG A 189 -7.15 40.83 12.84
N GLY A 190 -6.70 40.15 11.79
CA GLY A 190 -5.47 40.48 11.06
C GLY A 190 -4.17 40.40 11.90
N THR A 191 -4.27 40.09 13.20
CA THR A 191 -3.14 39.94 14.11
C THR A 191 -2.51 38.58 13.86
N ALA A 192 -1.41 38.58 13.10
CA ALA A 192 -0.67 37.40 12.70
C ALA A 192 -1.57 36.28 12.15
N ALA A 193 -2.16 36.50 10.96
CA ALA A 193 -2.57 35.38 10.12
C ALA A 193 -1.34 34.48 9.92
N THR A 194 -1.24 33.44 10.73
CA THR A 194 -0.23 32.39 10.60
C THR A 194 -0.36 31.87 9.17
N LYS A 195 0.76 31.70 8.43
CA LYS A 195 0.77 31.35 6.99
C LYS A 195 -0.15 30.16 6.63
N GLU A 196 -0.39 29.29 7.60
CA GLU A 196 -1.27 28.12 7.63
C GLU A 196 -2.76 28.47 7.43
N THR A 197 -3.29 29.50 8.11
CA THR A 197 -4.70 29.90 7.98
C THR A 197 -4.95 30.62 6.66
N SER A 198 -3.96 31.34 6.15
CA SER A 198 -4.01 31.95 4.81
C SER A 198 -4.01 30.89 3.70
N ALA A 199 -3.28 29.78 3.87
CA ALA A 199 -3.27 28.66 2.93
C ALA A 199 -4.64 27.95 2.86
N LEU A 200 -5.29 27.75 4.01
CA LEU A 200 -6.65 27.22 4.11
C LEU A 200 -7.67 28.08 3.34
N VAL A 201 -7.58 29.40 3.49
CA VAL A 201 -8.47 30.34 2.79
C VAL A 201 -8.17 30.39 1.29
N ALA A 202 -6.89 30.38 0.89
CA ALA A 202 -6.49 30.28 -0.52
C ALA A 202 -7.08 29.03 -1.18
N ALA A 203 -6.97 27.87 -0.53
CA ALA A 203 -7.53 26.60 -1.02
C ALA A 203 -9.05 26.65 -1.25
N ALA A 204 -9.78 27.46 -0.45
CA ALA A 204 -11.22 27.67 -0.61
C ALA A 204 -11.55 28.64 -1.75
N PHE A 205 -10.79 29.72 -1.91
CA PHE A 205 -10.94 30.68 -3.03
C PHE A 205 -10.60 30.07 -4.38
N ASP A 206 -9.64 29.15 -4.42
CA ASP A 206 -9.27 28.37 -5.61
C ASP A 206 -10.34 27.33 -6.00
N GLY A 207 -11.34 27.15 -5.13
CA GLY A 207 -12.46 26.24 -5.35
C GLY A 207 -12.12 24.77 -5.17
N ASN A 208 -11.02 24.44 -4.47
CA ASN A 208 -10.61 23.07 -4.18
C ASN A 208 -11.43 22.46 -3.02
N ILE A 209 -11.85 23.31 -2.08
CA ILE A 209 -12.66 22.94 -0.92
C ILE A 209 -13.83 23.92 -0.74
N LYS A 210 -14.89 23.49 -0.05
CA LYS A 210 -15.97 24.40 0.41
C LYS A 210 -15.81 24.63 1.91
N LEU A 211 -15.71 25.88 2.32
CA LEU A 211 -15.70 26.25 3.74
C LEU A 211 -17.09 26.66 4.20
N CYS A 212 -17.50 26.15 5.35
CA CYS A 212 -18.71 26.57 6.05
C CYS A 212 -18.50 26.65 7.56
N VAL A 213 -19.50 27.13 8.28
CA VAL A 213 -19.56 27.19 9.75
C VAL A 213 -20.81 26.46 10.25
N THR A 214 -20.88 26.20 11.55
CA THR A 214 -22.09 25.62 12.17
C THR A 214 -23.04 26.73 12.66
N PRO A 215 -24.32 26.43 12.87
CA PRO A 215 -25.26 27.34 13.54
C PRO A 215 -24.94 27.57 15.03
N GLU A 216 -24.04 26.79 15.65
CA GLU A 216 -23.54 27.04 17.01
C GLU A 216 -22.57 28.23 17.06
N LEU A 217 -21.93 28.57 15.94
CA LEU A 217 -20.90 29.61 15.88
C LEU A 217 -21.44 31.02 16.24
N PRO A 218 -22.59 31.50 15.71
CA PRO A 218 -23.20 32.74 16.16
C PRO A 218 -23.63 32.73 17.63
N VAL A 219 -24.13 31.61 18.14
CA VAL A 219 -24.55 31.44 19.55
C VAL A 219 -23.34 31.58 20.48
N GLU A 220 -22.21 30.98 20.09
CA GLU A 220 -20.96 31.08 20.84
C GLU A 220 -20.39 32.51 20.83
N LEU A 221 -20.53 33.22 19.71
CA LEU A 221 -20.12 34.64 19.57
C LEU A 221 -21.00 35.57 20.41
N GLU A 222 -22.33 35.42 20.38
CA GLU A 222 -23.27 36.22 21.18
C GLU A 222 -23.01 36.05 22.68
N ARG A 223 -22.58 34.86 23.12
CA ARG A 223 -22.17 34.60 24.52
C ARG A 223 -20.85 35.31 24.91
N LYS A 224 -19.94 35.52 23.96
CA LYS A 224 -18.61 36.11 24.19
C LYS A 224 -18.56 37.61 23.89
N SER A 225 -19.58 38.17 23.26
CA SER A 225 -19.65 39.58 22.87
C SER A 225 -20.07 40.48 24.04
N TYR A 226 -19.46 41.67 24.13
CA TYR A 226 -19.80 42.68 25.14
C TYR A 226 -20.94 43.60 24.69
N ASP A 227 -21.10 43.80 23.37
CA ASP A 227 -22.21 44.56 22.77
C ASP A 227 -22.69 43.86 21.48
N ILE A 228 -23.86 43.23 21.55
CA ILE A 228 -24.43 42.39 20.49
C ILE A 228 -24.84 43.23 19.26
N HIS A 229 -25.11 44.53 19.43
CA HIS A 229 -25.63 45.39 18.38
C HIS A 229 -24.55 46.01 17.49
N ASP A 230 -23.29 46.05 17.93
CA ASP A 230 -22.16 46.65 17.21
C ASP A 230 -20.92 45.74 17.19
N ASP A 231 -21.13 44.41 17.08
CA ASP A 231 -20.04 43.44 16.96
C ASP A 231 -19.77 43.09 15.48
N PRO A 232 -18.69 43.60 14.87
CA PRO A 232 -18.33 43.30 13.49
C PRO A 232 -18.01 41.80 13.27
N MET A 233 -17.63 41.05 14.31
CA MET A 233 -17.40 39.60 14.21
C MET A 233 -18.70 38.84 14.09
N LEU A 234 -19.71 39.25 14.86
CA LEU A 234 -21.04 38.66 14.79
C LEU A 234 -21.69 38.95 13.43
N ALA A 235 -21.53 40.17 12.92
CA ALA A 235 -21.99 40.54 11.58
C ALA A 235 -21.27 39.73 10.48
N PHE A 236 -19.96 39.52 10.58
CA PHE A 236 -19.19 38.71 9.62
C PHE A 236 -19.58 37.23 9.68
N ALA A 237 -19.68 36.65 10.88
CA ALA A 237 -20.06 35.26 11.09
C ALA A 237 -21.46 34.94 10.54
N LYS A 238 -22.42 35.87 10.65
CA LYS A 238 -23.78 35.75 10.07
C LYS A 238 -23.79 35.72 8.53
N ASN A 239 -22.72 36.19 7.88
CA ASN A 239 -22.57 36.19 6.43
C ASN A 239 -21.78 34.98 5.88
N LEU A 240 -21.23 34.12 6.73
CA LEU A 240 -20.56 32.89 6.30
C LEU A 240 -21.59 31.81 5.90
N PRO A 241 -21.27 30.96 4.92
CA PRO A 241 -22.10 29.79 4.62
C PRO A 241 -22.22 28.91 5.86
N SER A 242 -23.44 28.72 6.37
CA SER A 242 -23.69 27.92 7.57
C SER A 242 -24.47 26.64 7.26
N LEU A 243 -24.20 25.59 8.03
CA LEU A 243 -25.00 24.36 8.01
C LEU A 243 -26.41 24.62 8.58
N ARG A 244 -27.36 23.74 8.24
CA ARG A 244 -28.73 23.86 8.76
C ARG A 244 -28.79 23.48 10.24
N GLU A 245 -29.71 24.09 10.97
CA GLU A 245 -30.01 23.69 12.35
C GLU A 245 -30.51 22.25 12.42
N VAL A 246 -30.22 21.59 13.54
CA VAL A 246 -30.54 20.18 13.78
C VAL A 246 -31.35 20.07 15.07
N GLU A 247 -32.27 19.10 15.15
CA GLU A 247 -33.10 18.90 16.33
C GLU A 247 -32.25 18.56 17.57
N GLN A 248 -32.57 19.21 18.70
CA GLN A 248 -31.81 19.09 19.93
C GLN A 248 -31.71 17.64 20.45
N THR A 249 -32.75 16.84 20.24
CA THR A 249 -32.82 15.43 20.62
C THR A 249 -31.78 14.56 19.91
N GLN A 250 -31.47 14.87 18.64
CA GLN A 250 -30.45 14.17 17.85
C GLN A 250 -29.04 14.61 18.25
N LEU A 251 -28.87 15.90 18.54
CA LEU A 251 -27.61 16.45 19.03
C LEU A 251 -27.21 15.87 20.39
N ASP A 252 -28.14 15.81 21.34
CA ASP A 252 -27.88 15.34 22.70
C ASP A 252 -27.41 13.86 22.70
N SER A 253 -28.01 13.02 21.85
CA SER A 253 -27.65 11.61 21.68
C SER A 253 -26.19 11.42 21.22
N ILE A 254 -25.75 12.22 20.23
CA ILE A 254 -24.38 12.15 19.70
C ILE A 254 -23.38 12.79 20.67
N ASN A 255 -23.78 13.88 21.33
CA ASN A 255 -22.95 14.59 22.29
C ASN A 255 -22.56 13.72 23.49
N ASP A 256 -23.46 12.87 23.99
CA ASP A 256 -23.18 11.96 25.10
C ASP A 256 -22.06 10.96 24.77
N ASP A 257 -22.00 10.50 23.53
CA ASP A 257 -20.96 9.59 23.06
C ASP A 257 -19.66 10.33 22.71
N LEU A 258 -19.74 11.47 22.03
CA LEU A 258 -18.60 12.33 21.73
C LEU A 258 -17.90 12.79 23.02
N ARG A 259 -18.65 13.07 24.09
CA ARG A 259 -18.07 13.47 25.37
C ARG A 259 -17.17 12.38 25.96
N LYS A 260 -17.59 11.11 25.89
CA LYS A 260 -16.79 9.97 26.37
C LYS A 260 -15.49 9.81 25.57
N ILE A 261 -15.50 10.21 24.29
CA ILE A 261 -14.36 10.11 23.39
C ILE A 261 -13.40 11.28 23.57
N ILE A 262 -13.93 12.50 23.59
CA ILE A 262 -13.18 13.75 23.52
C ILE A 262 -12.79 14.28 24.90
N PHE A 263 -13.69 14.18 25.88
CA PHE A 263 -13.51 14.75 27.22
C PHE A 263 -13.78 13.74 28.35
N PRO A 264 -13.13 12.54 28.36
CA PRO A 264 -13.43 11.48 29.32
C PRO A 264 -13.19 11.87 30.79
N ASN A 265 -12.26 12.80 31.04
CA ASN A 265 -11.80 13.17 32.38
C ASN A 265 -12.11 14.64 32.76
N ARG A 266 -12.94 15.37 32.00
CA ARG A 266 -13.27 16.78 32.29
C ARG A 266 -14.60 16.91 33.06
N SER A 267 -14.60 17.77 34.08
CA SER A 267 -15.78 18.03 34.92
C SER A 267 -16.95 18.61 34.12
N LEU A 268 -18.17 18.20 34.47
CA LEU A 268 -19.42 18.76 33.93
C LEU A 268 -19.73 20.16 34.49
N ILE A 269 -19.09 20.54 35.59
CA ILE A 269 -19.33 21.78 36.33
C ILE A 269 -17.97 22.46 36.51
N GLY A 270 -17.76 23.58 35.83
CA GLY A 270 -16.52 24.34 35.85
C GLY A 270 -16.49 25.45 34.78
N LYS A 271 -15.49 26.35 34.86
CA LYS A 271 -15.36 27.50 33.94
C LYS A 271 -15.20 27.12 32.46
N GLY A 272 -14.73 25.90 32.15
CA GLY A 272 -14.56 25.39 30.78
C GLY A 272 -15.75 24.61 30.22
N ALA A 273 -16.71 24.20 31.06
CA ALA A 273 -17.83 23.36 30.64
C ALA A 273 -18.73 23.97 29.54
N PRO A 274 -18.96 25.30 29.49
CA PRO A 274 -19.71 25.92 28.40
C PRO A 274 -18.97 25.89 27.05
N ASN A 275 -17.63 25.91 27.05
CA ASN A 275 -16.83 25.79 25.83
C ASN A 275 -16.76 24.34 25.37
N ASP A 276 -16.53 23.40 26.29
CA ASP A 276 -16.55 21.97 26.00
C ASP A 276 -17.91 21.55 25.38
N LYS A 277 -19.03 22.16 25.81
CA LYS A 277 -20.35 21.92 25.22
C LYS A 277 -20.47 22.44 23.79
N SER A 278 -19.97 23.66 23.53
CA SER A 278 -19.99 24.23 22.17
C SER A 278 -19.08 23.44 21.22
N ASP A 279 -17.91 22.99 21.67
CA ASP A 279 -17.00 22.12 20.89
C ASP A 279 -17.68 20.79 20.49
N LEU A 280 -18.42 20.17 21.41
CA LEU A 280 -19.18 18.95 21.14
C LEU A 280 -20.31 19.21 20.15
N ASN A 281 -21.05 20.32 20.30
CA ASN A 281 -22.12 20.71 19.38
C ASN A 281 -21.57 20.93 17.95
N HIS A 282 -20.44 21.61 17.80
CA HIS A 282 -19.81 21.82 16.49
C HIS A 282 -19.54 20.48 15.77
N ILE A 283 -18.97 19.52 16.48
CA ILE A 283 -18.65 18.20 15.92
C ILE A 283 -19.91 17.36 15.66
N ALA A 284 -20.86 17.35 16.58
CA ALA A 284 -22.13 16.63 16.43
C ALA A 284 -22.90 17.11 15.20
N ILE A 285 -22.95 18.42 14.97
CA ILE A 285 -23.56 19.03 13.78
C ILE A 285 -22.81 18.57 12.51
N CYS A 286 -21.48 18.56 12.50
CA CYS A 286 -20.70 18.10 11.36
C CYS A 286 -20.98 16.63 11.01
N ILE A 287 -21.11 15.77 12.02
CA ILE A 287 -21.44 14.34 11.85
C ILE A 287 -22.84 14.18 11.26
N LEU A 288 -23.84 14.89 11.80
CA LEU A 288 -25.23 14.80 11.36
C LEU A 288 -25.43 15.26 9.92
N HIS A 289 -24.64 16.24 9.47
CA HIS A 289 -24.64 16.72 8.08
C HIS A 289 -23.71 15.95 7.14
N ASN A 290 -23.03 14.90 7.63
CA ASN A 290 -22.08 14.08 6.86
C ASN A 290 -21.01 14.91 6.13
N VAL A 291 -20.45 15.89 6.86
CA VAL A 291 -19.40 16.79 6.38
C VAL A 291 -18.07 16.03 6.30
N ASP A 292 -17.22 16.38 5.32
CA ASP A 292 -15.97 15.66 5.06
C ASP A 292 -14.90 15.94 6.15
N GLY A 293 -14.88 17.15 6.74
CA GLY A 293 -14.03 17.41 7.91
C GLY A 293 -14.32 18.68 8.72
N PHE A 294 -13.73 18.76 9.91
CA PHE A 294 -13.76 19.90 10.84
C PHE A 294 -12.34 20.38 11.13
N VAL A 295 -12.08 21.68 10.97
CA VAL A 295 -10.76 22.28 11.12
C VAL A 295 -10.67 23.03 12.44
N THR A 296 -9.73 22.65 13.32
CA THR A 296 -9.55 23.23 14.66
C THR A 296 -8.09 23.22 15.08
N ARG A 297 -7.73 24.09 16.04
CA ARG A 297 -6.42 24.07 16.73
C ARG A 297 -6.48 23.39 18.09
N GLU A 298 -7.67 22.97 18.53
CA GLU A 298 -7.86 22.39 19.85
C GLU A 298 -7.18 21.02 19.93
N LYS A 299 -6.14 20.91 20.75
CA LYS A 299 -5.30 19.71 20.87
C LYS A 299 -6.10 18.50 21.35
N ALA A 300 -7.13 18.70 22.18
CA ALA A 300 -8.00 17.61 22.61
C ALA A 300 -8.74 16.97 21.42
N LEU A 301 -9.28 17.79 20.52
CA LEU A 301 -10.00 17.35 19.32
C LEU A 301 -9.07 16.64 18.32
N ILE A 302 -7.90 17.24 18.04
CA ILE A 302 -6.90 16.67 17.12
C ILE A 302 -6.39 15.30 17.61
N ARG A 303 -6.15 15.14 18.92
CA ARG A 303 -5.72 13.85 19.51
C ARG A 303 -6.77 12.75 19.36
N THR A 304 -8.04 13.11 19.27
CA THR A 304 -9.15 12.16 19.11
C THR A 304 -9.62 11.99 17.66
N SER A 305 -8.99 12.69 16.71
CA SER A 305 -9.33 12.68 15.29
C SER A 305 -9.51 11.27 14.70
N LEU A 306 -8.58 10.35 14.99
CA LEU A 306 -8.64 8.96 14.53
C LEU A 306 -9.87 8.22 15.05
N LYS A 307 -10.27 8.45 16.31
CA LYS A 307 -11.46 7.82 16.91
C LYS A 307 -12.75 8.38 16.31
N ILE A 308 -12.80 9.70 16.10
CA ILE A 308 -13.95 10.39 15.50
C ILE A 308 -14.14 9.93 14.05
N LYS A 309 -13.05 9.89 13.25
CA LYS A 309 -13.08 9.38 11.87
C LYS A 309 -13.53 7.93 11.79
N LYS A 310 -13.04 7.07 12.70
CA LYS A 310 -13.40 5.65 12.77
C LYS A 310 -14.87 5.42 13.08
N GLN A 311 -15.44 6.19 14.00
CA GLN A 311 -16.80 5.98 14.50
C GLN A 311 -17.86 6.69 13.66
N TYR A 312 -17.53 7.88 13.13
CA TYR A 312 -18.51 8.77 12.51
C TYR A 312 -18.14 9.23 11.09
N GLY A 313 -16.97 8.84 10.57
CA GLY A 313 -16.52 9.22 9.22
C GLY A 313 -16.03 10.66 9.06
N LEU A 314 -16.09 11.48 10.11
CA LEU A 314 -15.67 12.89 10.10
C LEU A 314 -14.16 13.02 10.34
N GLU A 315 -13.46 13.74 9.47
CA GLU A 315 -12.05 14.11 9.69
C GLU A 315 -11.93 15.32 10.63
N VAL A 316 -10.99 15.28 11.58
CA VAL A 316 -10.65 16.45 12.40
C VAL A 316 -9.21 16.84 12.07
N LEU A 317 -9.05 18.05 11.54
CA LEU A 317 -7.81 18.53 10.93
C LEU A 317 -7.33 19.81 11.61
N SER A 318 -6.02 20.03 11.58
CA SER A 318 -5.42 21.30 11.95
C SER A 318 -5.23 22.19 10.71
N PRO A 319 -5.11 23.52 10.87
CA PRO A 319 -4.71 24.38 9.74
C PRO A 319 -3.35 24.02 9.14
N PHE A 320 -2.48 23.35 9.89
CA PHE A 320 -1.18 22.87 9.38
C PHE A 320 -1.36 21.75 8.34
N ASP A 321 -2.43 20.95 8.42
CA ASP A 321 -2.74 19.93 7.40
C ASP A 321 -3.03 20.53 6.02
N PHE A 322 -3.23 21.86 5.93
CA PHE A 322 -3.45 22.63 4.70
C PHE A 322 -2.20 23.43 4.29
N PHE A 323 -1.14 23.42 5.11
CA PHE A 323 0.07 24.17 4.84
C PHE A 323 1.01 23.39 3.92
N VAL A 324 1.31 23.97 2.76
CA VAL A 324 2.31 23.46 1.83
C VAL A 324 3.68 23.94 2.30
N ASP A 325 4.45 23.08 2.97
CA ASP A 325 5.88 23.36 3.13
C ASP A 325 6.57 23.13 1.79
N SER A 326 6.82 24.23 1.06
CA SER A 326 7.55 24.21 -0.20
C SER A 326 9.03 23.84 -0.05
N ARG A 327 9.47 23.45 1.16
CA ARG A 327 10.88 23.14 1.46
C ARG A 327 11.21 21.65 1.53
N GLU A 328 10.23 20.75 1.63
CA GLU A 328 10.52 19.31 1.80
C GLU A 328 10.19 18.42 0.60
N SER A 329 9.51 18.91 -0.43
CA SER A 329 9.07 18.06 -1.55
C SER A 329 9.93 18.15 -2.83
N ALA A 330 11.19 18.63 -2.76
CA ALA A 330 11.91 19.00 -3.98
C ALA A 330 13.45 18.82 -4.02
N SER A 331 14.11 18.20 -3.04
CA SER A 331 15.58 18.30 -2.95
C SER A 331 16.41 17.02 -3.19
N LEU A 332 15.85 15.82 -3.36
CA LEU A 332 16.69 14.61 -3.35
C LEU A 332 16.49 13.57 -4.45
N TYR A 333 15.49 13.70 -5.33
CA TYR A 333 15.37 12.82 -6.50
C TYR A 333 15.66 13.63 -7.76
N GLU A 334 16.95 13.94 -7.82
CA GLU A 334 17.84 14.17 -8.94
C GLU A 334 17.24 14.87 -10.17
N ARG A 335 17.45 16.19 -10.18
CA ARG A 335 17.44 17.03 -11.38
C ARG A 335 18.87 17.07 -11.87
N GLY A 336 19.11 16.88 -13.16
CA GLY A 336 20.48 16.85 -13.64
C GLY A 336 20.63 16.24 -15.03
N ASP A 337 21.89 16.17 -15.45
CA ASP A 337 22.31 15.49 -16.66
C ASP A 337 22.75 14.07 -16.30
N TYR A 338 22.27 13.09 -17.05
CA TYR A 338 22.49 11.67 -16.84
C TYR A 338 23.06 11.01 -18.07
N ARG A 339 23.93 10.04 -17.85
CA ARG A 339 24.50 9.25 -18.93
C ARG A 339 23.87 7.86 -18.96
N LEU A 340 23.21 7.53 -20.07
CA LEU A 340 22.62 6.21 -20.33
C LEU A 340 23.33 5.60 -21.54
N GLY A 341 24.13 4.57 -21.29
CA GLY A 341 24.99 3.98 -22.34
C GLY A 341 25.87 5.02 -23.06
N THR A 342 25.58 5.25 -24.35
CA THR A 342 26.29 6.20 -25.24
C THR A 342 25.63 7.57 -25.35
N SER A 343 24.44 7.73 -24.79
CA SER A 343 23.61 8.93 -24.92
C SER A 343 23.46 9.63 -23.57
N GLU A 344 23.24 10.95 -23.60
CA GLU A 344 22.99 11.73 -22.39
C GLU A 344 21.57 12.30 -22.41
N ILE A 345 20.86 12.16 -21.31
CA ILE A 345 19.54 12.80 -21.12
C ILE A 345 19.64 13.81 -20.00
N SER A 346 18.86 14.88 -20.11
CA SER A 346 18.78 15.95 -19.12
C SER A 346 17.34 16.05 -18.64
N ILE A 347 17.12 15.95 -17.33
CA ILE A 347 15.80 16.09 -16.70
C ILE A 347 15.78 17.41 -15.95
N LYS A 348 14.96 18.35 -16.43
CA LYS A 348 14.91 19.73 -15.91
C LYS A 348 13.48 20.18 -15.63
N PRO A 349 13.26 21.10 -14.67
CA PRO A 349 11.97 21.75 -14.49
C PRO A 349 11.51 22.44 -15.78
N TYR A 350 10.22 22.34 -16.07
CA TYR A 350 9.63 23.08 -17.18
C TYR A 350 9.80 24.59 -16.99
N ALA A 351 10.21 25.27 -18.05
CA ALA A 351 10.34 26.71 -18.11
C ALA A 351 9.59 27.27 -19.33
N LEU A 352 9.12 28.51 -19.26
CA LEU A 352 8.28 29.08 -20.32
C LEU A 352 9.00 29.19 -21.67
N ASN A 353 10.33 29.24 -21.68
CA ASN A 353 11.13 29.31 -22.90
C ASN A 353 11.10 28.02 -23.75
N ILE A 354 10.86 26.85 -23.13
CA ILE A 354 10.81 25.56 -23.83
C ILE A 354 9.37 25.17 -24.23
N ARG A 355 8.39 26.06 -24.00
CA ARG A 355 6.96 25.80 -24.27
C ARG A 355 6.70 25.36 -25.71
N ALA A 356 7.25 26.10 -26.68
CA ALA A 356 7.04 25.80 -28.09
C ALA A 356 7.57 24.43 -28.49
N ASP A 357 8.73 24.03 -27.94
CA ASP A 357 9.33 22.73 -28.21
C ASP A 357 8.51 21.59 -27.60
N VAL A 358 7.98 21.78 -26.38
CA VAL A 358 7.05 20.84 -25.74
C VAL A 358 5.74 20.71 -26.52
N GLU A 359 5.16 21.82 -26.98
CA GLU A 359 3.94 21.80 -27.80
C GLU A 359 4.18 21.04 -29.12
N ASN A 360 5.31 21.29 -29.79
CA ASN A 360 5.70 20.58 -31.00
C ASN A 360 5.92 19.09 -30.76
N PHE A 361 6.54 18.71 -29.64
CA PHE A 361 6.71 17.33 -29.22
C PHE A 361 5.38 16.63 -28.95
N LEU A 362 4.45 17.27 -28.22
CA LEU A 362 3.13 16.68 -27.96
C LEU A 362 2.33 16.49 -29.26
N ARG A 363 2.44 17.44 -30.21
CA ARG A 363 1.83 17.31 -31.55
C ARG A 363 2.42 16.14 -32.33
N SER A 364 3.74 15.93 -32.29
CA SER A 364 4.38 14.83 -33.02
C SER A 364 3.93 13.46 -32.51
N LEU A 365 3.56 13.37 -31.23
CA LEU A 365 2.96 12.18 -30.62
C LEU A 365 1.46 12.02 -30.87
N GLY A 366 0.84 12.96 -31.60
CA GLY A 366 -0.58 12.92 -31.97
C GLY A 366 -1.54 13.45 -30.90
N VAL A 367 -1.07 14.23 -29.93
CA VAL A 367 -1.93 14.87 -28.91
C VAL A 367 -2.71 16.02 -29.55
N VAL A 368 -4.03 16.08 -29.32
CA VAL A 368 -4.91 17.09 -29.91
C VAL A 368 -4.76 18.44 -29.21
N GLU A 369 -4.93 19.54 -29.94
CA GLU A 369 -4.74 20.91 -29.44
C GLU A 369 -5.44 21.22 -28.10
N GLY A 370 -6.70 20.80 -27.96
CA GLY A 370 -7.45 21.02 -26.72
C GLY A 370 -6.88 20.26 -25.51
N GLU A 371 -6.18 19.15 -25.75
CA GLU A 371 -5.49 18.38 -24.71
C GLU A 371 -4.10 18.94 -24.41
N ILE A 372 -3.37 19.47 -25.41
CA ILE A 372 -2.07 20.11 -25.21
C ILE A 372 -2.17 21.24 -24.19
N SER A 373 -3.17 22.11 -24.32
CA SER A 373 -3.42 23.16 -23.33
C SER A 373 -3.67 22.58 -21.95
N ARG A 374 -4.48 21.52 -21.82
CA ARG A 374 -4.73 20.86 -20.53
C ARG A 374 -3.46 20.24 -19.92
N VAL A 375 -2.61 19.61 -20.74
CA VAL A 375 -1.36 18.96 -20.34
C VAL A 375 -0.35 19.98 -19.80
N ILE A 376 -0.17 21.08 -20.52
CA ILE A 376 0.79 22.15 -20.16
C ILE A 376 0.23 23.05 -19.05
N GLU A 377 -1.06 23.34 -19.09
CA GLU A 377 -1.74 24.27 -18.18
C GLU A 377 -2.39 23.57 -16.99
N LEU A 378 -2.08 22.28 -16.78
CA LEU A 378 -2.54 21.50 -15.63
C LEU A 378 -2.47 22.35 -14.36
N ASN A 379 -3.65 22.66 -13.84
CA ASN A 379 -3.92 23.42 -12.63
C ASN A 379 -2.90 24.54 -12.31
N ILE A 380 -2.63 25.46 -13.27
CA ILE A 380 -1.82 26.67 -13.03
C ILE A 380 -2.29 27.47 -11.80
N LYS A 381 -3.56 27.32 -11.38
CA LYS A 381 -4.15 28.00 -10.23
C LYS A 381 -3.79 27.38 -8.88
N ASN A 382 -3.31 26.14 -8.85
CA ASN A 382 -2.86 25.48 -7.62
C ASN A 382 -1.32 25.45 -7.61
N ASN A 383 -0.72 25.98 -6.54
CA ASN A 383 0.73 26.10 -6.37
C ASN A 383 1.48 24.75 -6.19
N ASP A 384 0.78 23.62 -6.37
CA ASP A 384 1.26 22.25 -6.21
C ASP A 384 1.42 21.47 -7.54
N SER A 385 1.17 22.10 -8.70
CA SER A 385 1.43 21.47 -10.00
C SER A 385 2.94 21.48 -10.31
N GLN A 386 3.48 20.31 -10.66
CA GLN A 386 4.89 20.15 -11.05
C GLN A 386 5.02 19.66 -12.48
N LYS A 387 6.09 20.11 -13.16
CA LYS A 387 6.33 19.85 -14.57
C LYS A 387 7.81 19.60 -14.82
N LEU A 388 8.11 18.54 -15.54
CA LEU A 388 9.46 18.15 -15.93
C LEU A 388 9.54 17.95 -17.44
N VAL A 389 10.68 18.34 -18.01
CA VAL A 389 11.03 18.15 -19.41
C VAL A 389 12.28 17.29 -19.47
N VAL A 390 12.26 16.30 -20.35
CA VAL A 390 13.41 15.44 -20.65
C VAL A 390 13.93 15.81 -22.04
N THR A 391 15.20 16.15 -22.12
CA THR A 391 15.88 16.51 -23.38
C THR A 391 17.04 15.57 -23.66
N SER A 392 17.21 15.17 -24.92
CA SER A 392 18.37 14.39 -25.36
C SER A 392 19.56 15.32 -25.65
N ASN A 393 20.75 15.02 -25.12
CA ASN A 393 22.00 15.67 -25.48
C ASN A 393 22.74 14.85 -26.56
N PRO A 394 23.47 15.51 -27.49
CA PRO A 394 23.70 16.96 -27.62
C PRO A 394 22.64 17.71 -28.45
N ALA A 395 21.63 17.03 -29.01
CA ALA A 395 20.67 17.62 -29.95
C ALA A 395 19.71 18.64 -29.31
N GLY A 396 19.49 18.57 -27.99
CA GLY A 396 18.57 19.45 -27.26
C GLY A 396 17.08 19.16 -27.50
N ASN A 397 16.75 18.14 -28.29
CA ASN A 397 15.37 17.79 -28.59
C ASN A 397 14.63 17.30 -27.35
N VAL A 398 13.36 17.70 -27.20
CA VAL A 398 12.46 17.19 -26.18
C VAL A 398 12.10 15.74 -26.52
N VAL A 399 12.42 14.83 -25.61
CA VAL A 399 12.13 13.38 -25.71
C VAL A 399 11.15 12.90 -24.65
N GLY A 400 10.77 13.77 -23.70
CA GLY A 400 9.76 13.44 -22.70
C GLY A 400 9.21 14.67 -21.99
N PHE A 401 7.95 14.55 -21.58
CA PHE A 401 7.24 15.57 -20.82
C PHE A 401 6.36 14.92 -19.75
N LEU A 402 6.47 15.44 -18.53
CA LEU A 402 5.68 15.01 -17.37
C LEU A 402 5.05 16.25 -16.71
N SER A 403 3.74 16.16 -16.43
CA SER A 403 2.97 17.21 -15.75
C SER A 403 2.02 16.55 -14.76
N TRP A 404 2.08 16.90 -13.48
CA TRP A 404 1.24 16.27 -12.46
C TRP A 404 0.88 17.21 -11.31
N ASP A 405 -0.23 16.91 -10.64
CA ASP A 405 -0.59 17.50 -9.36
C ASP A 405 0.00 16.65 -8.22
N VAL A 406 0.75 17.26 -7.32
CA VAL A 406 1.30 16.54 -6.16
C VAL A 406 0.14 16.05 -5.28
N PRO A 407 0.00 14.73 -5.02
CA PRO A 407 -1.03 14.21 -4.13
C PRO A 407 -0.78 14.65 -2.69
N ARG A 408 -1.82 15.16 -2.03
CA ARG A 408 -1.79 15.64 -0.64
C ARG A 408 -2.90 15.00 0.17
N LYS A 409 -2.82 15.08 1.50
CA LYS A 409 -3.78 14.42 2.42
C LYS A 409 -5.23 14.81 2.16
N LEU A 410 -5.45 16.09 1.89
CA LEU A 410 -6.77 16.69 1.63
C LEU A 410 -7.27 16.45 0.20
N ARG A 411 -6.34 16.15 -0.71
CA ARG A 411 -6.60 15.86 -2.11
C ARG A 411 -5.85 14.58 -2.49
N PRO A 412 -6.33 13.43 -2.01
CA PRO A 412 -5.63 12.17 -2.21
C PRO A 412 -5.71 11.69 -3.67
N ILE A 413 -6.53 12.30 -4.53
CA ILE A 413 -6.65 11.97 -5.95
C ILE A 413 -6.03 13.08 -6.80
N SER A 414 -5.04 12.72 -7.60
CA SER A 414 -4.32 13.63 -8.49
C SER A 414 -4.28 13.14 -9.94
N GLU A 415 -4.19 14.09 -10.87
CA GLU A 415 -3.97 13.82 -12.29
C GLU A 415 -2.49 13.90 -12.64
N CYS A 416 -2.05 13.03 -13.54
CA CYS A 416 -0.69 12.97 -14.06
C CYS A 416 -0.74 12.75 -15.57
N PHE A 417 0.04 13.50 -16.33
CA PHE A 417 0.19 13.40 -17.77
C PHE A 417 1.64 13.05 -18.11
N LEU A 418 1.85 11.97 -18.85
CA LEU A 418 3.18 11.46 -19.19
C LEU A 418 3.24 11.10 -20.67
N TYR A 419 4.22 11.70 -21.36
CA TYR A 419 4.51 11.47 -22.77
C TYR A 419 6.01 11.33 -22.96
N VAL A 420 6.44 10.26 -23.63
CA VAL A 420 7.85 9.98 -23.93
C VAL A 420 7.97 9.55 -25.40
N ASP A 421 9.07 9.91 -26.05
CA ASP A 421 9.41 9.36 -27.36
C ASP A 421 9.83 7.89 -27.20
N GLU A 422 8.91 6.97 -27.48
CA GLU A 422 9.14 5.53 -27.36
C GLU A 422 10.04 4.97 -28.47
N SER A 423 10.41 5.77 -29.48
CA SER A 423 11.36 5.37 -30.52
C SER A 423 12.83 5.44 -30.07
N TYR A 424 13.09 6.14 -28.96
CA TYR A 424 14.43 6.28 -28.39
C TYR A 424 14.76 5.12 -27.43
N GLY A 425 16.02 4.67 -27.45
CA GLY A 425 16.45 3.39 -26.85
C GLY A 425 16.25 3.27 -25.33
N GLU A 426 16.11 4.39 -24.64
CA GLU A 426 16.05 4.49 -23.19
C GLU A 426 14.68 4.98 -22.67
N ALA A 427 13.65 4.91 -23.51
CA ALA A 427 12.29 5.34 -23.19
C ALA A 427 11.75 4.65 -21.92
N ILE A 428 11.94 3.33 -21.77
CA ILE A 428 11.44 2.57 -20.61
C ILE A 428 12.05 3.06 -19.29
N THR A 429 13.37 3.25 -19.25
CA THR A 429 14.08 3.76 -18.06
C THR A 429 13.62 5.17 -17.72
N THR A 430 13.39 6.00 -18.75
CA THR A 430 12.89 7.37 -18.59
C THR A 430 11.48 7.38 -18.00
N VAL A 431 10.56 6.57 -18.55
CA VAL A 431 9.19 6.42 -18.04
C VAL A 431 9.20 5.96 -16.58
N ASP A 432 10.00 4.95 -16.26
CA ASP A 432 10.06 4.37 -14.92
C ASP A 432 10.53 5.41 -13.89
N HIS A 433 11.58 6.17 -14.23
CA HIS A 433 12.08 7.27 -13.41
C HIS A 433 11.05 8.40 -13.22
N LEU A 434 10.34 8.79 -14.29
CA LEU A 434 9.31 9.83 -14.23
C LEU A 434 8.14 9.40 -13.33
N ILE A 435 7.68 8.14 -13.44
CA ILE A 435 6.66 7.57 -12.55
C ILE A 435 7.15 7.56 -11.09
N GLU A 436 8.39 7.15 -10.84
CA GLU A 436 8.96 7.15 -9.50
C GLU A 436 9.05 8.56 -8.90
N THR A 437 9.42 9.56 -9.71
CA THR A 437 9.46 10.97 -9.31
C THR A 437 8.08 11.45 -8.83
N VAL A 438 7.04 11.07 -9.56
CA VAL A 438 5.65 11.38 -9.18
C VAL A 438 5.30 10.76 -7.83
N PHE A 439 5.58 9.48 -7.61
CA PHE A 439 5.27 8.82 -6.32
C PHE A 439 6.04 9.43 -5.15
N ARG A 440 7.30 9.81 -5.36
CA ARG A 440 8.15 10.40 -4.31
C ARG A 440 7.75 11.83 -3.96
N SER A 441 7.04 12.53 -4.84
CA SER A 441 6.53 13.88 -4.57
C SER A 441 5.39 13.90 -3.55
N ALA A 442 4.66 12.78 -3.38
CA ALA A 442 3.57 12.69 -2.41
C ALA A 442 4.08 12.75 -0.96
N ASP A 443 3.20 13.20 -0.07
CA ASP A 443 3.41 13.15 1.36
C ASP A 443 3.42 11.68 1.87
N ARG A 444 3.90 11.48 3.10
CA ARG A 444 4.03 10.15 3.72
C ARG A 444 2.77 9.73 4.50
N ASP A 445 2.69 8.43 4.77
CA ASP A 445 1.79 7.82 5.76
C ASP A 445 0.28 7.92 5.48
N PHE A 446 -0.12 8.30 4.27
CA PHE A 446 -1.51 8.16 3.82
C PHE A 446 -1.60 7.65 2.38
N PRO A 447 -2.68 6.91 2.05
CA PRO A 447 -2.89 6.42 0.71
C PRO A 447 -3.32 7.53 -0.24
N CYS A 448 -2.67 7.58 -1.40
CA CYS A 448 -2.92 8.48 -2.51
C CYS A 448 -3.31 7.68 -3.75
N ARG A 449 -4.06 8.31 -4.65
CA ARG A 449 -4.39 7.80 -5.98
C ARG A 449 -3.87 8.75 -7.05
N ILE A 450 -3.21 8.19 -8.06
CA ILE A 450 -2.84 8.92 -9.26
C ILE A 450 -3.56 8.33 -10.47
N ASP A 451 -4.18 9.22 -11.23
CA ASP A 451 -4.78 8.95 -12.53
C ASP A 451 -3.82 9.43 -13.62
N LEU A 452 -3.15 8.47 -14.25
CA LEU A 452 -2.20 8.65 -15.34
C LEU A 452 -2.92 8.72 -16.69
N PHE A 453 -2.79 9.85 -17.37
CA PHE A 453 -3.25 10.10 -18.72
C PHE A 453 -2.07 10.05 -19.68
N THR A 454 -2.22 9.26 -20.73
CA THR A 454 -1.26 9.13 -21.83
C THR A 454 -2.00 8.64 -23.08
N SER A 455 -1.41 8.83 -24.26
CA SER A 455 -2.02 8.36 -25.51
C SER A 455 -2.08 6.83 -25.57
N TYR A 456 -3.05 6.30 -26.32
CA TYR A 456 -3.10 4.86 -26.63
C TYR A 456 -1.90 4.39 -27.45
N SER A 457 -1.26 5.29 -28.21
CA SER A 457 -0.05 5.00 -28.98
C SER A 457 1.21 4.86 -28.12
N GLN A 458 1.16 5.24 -26.83
CA GLN A 458 2.28 5.14 -25.90
C GLN A 458 2.31 3.76 -25.24
N ILE A 459 2.70 2.74 -26.01
CA ILE A 459 2.63 1.33 -25.62
C ILE A 459 3.62 1.05 -24.49
N GLU A 460 4.89 1.45 -24.64
CA GLU A 460 5.94 1.20 -23.64
C GLU A 460 5.63 1.92 -22.32
N THR A 461 5.08 3.13 -22.39
CA THR A 461 4.66 3.92 -21.24
C THR A 461 3.55 3.20 -20.47
N ARG A 462 2.50 2.73 -21.18
CA ARG A 462 1.38 2.01 -20.56
C ARG A 462 1.82 0.65 -20.00
N CYS A 463 2.66 -0.08 -20.72
CA CYS A 463 3.21 -1.35 -20.26
C CYS A 463 4.06 -1.18 -19.00
N THR A 464 4.91 -0.16 -18.96
CA THR A 464 5.73 0.19 -17.79
C THR A 464 4.85 0.60 -16.61
N ALA A 465 3.86 1.47 -16.82
CA ALA A 465 2.90 1.83 -15.77
C ALA A 465 2.17 0.60 -15.19
N LYS A 466 1.71 -0.34 -16.03
CA LYS A 466 1.06 -1.59 -15.57
C LYS A 466 2.01 -2.44 -14.72
N LYS A 467 3.28 -2.60 -15.14
CA LYS A 467 4.32 -3.29 -14.34
C LYS A 467 4.55 -2.60 -12.99
N ARG A 468 4.38 -1.27 -12.95
CA ARG A 468 4.47 -0.43 -11.75
C ARG A 468 3.18 -0.41 -10.93
N GLY A 469 2.23 -1.30 -11.20
CA GLY A 469 1.02 -1.48 -10.38
C GLY A 469 -0.17 -0.62 -10.79
N PHE A 470 -0.09 0.13 -11.90
CA PHE A 470 -1.25 0.83 -12.43
C PHE A 470 -2.27 -0.13 -13.05
N LYS A 471 -3.55 0.15 -12.79
CA LYS A 471 -4.68 -0.56 -13.35
C LYS A 471 -5.39 0.30 -14.40
N GLU A 472 -5.59 -0.27 -15.58
CA GLU A 472 -6.35 0.37 -16.65
C GLU A 472 -7.82 0.49 -16.24
N GLN A 473 -8.41 1.66 -16.46
CA GLN A 473 -9.82 1.92 -16.15
C GLN A 473 -10.74 1.40 -17.25
N ALA A 474 -12.03 1.24 -16.93
CA ALA A 474 -13.05 0.78 -17.89
C ALA A 474 -13.14 1.69 -19.14
N ASP A 475 -12.94 2.99 -18.97
CA ASP A 475 -12.89 3.97 -20.06
C ASP A 475 -11.65 3.83 -20.96
N ARG A 476 -10.65 3.05 -20.53
CA ARG A 476 -9.31 2.83 -21.10
C ARG A 476 -8.47 4.10 -21.33
N ARG A 477 -9.03 5.28 -21.03
CA ARG A 477 -8.41 6.59 -21.25
C ARG A 477 -7.32 6.88 -20.23
N LYS A 478 -7.44 6.30 -19.03
CA LYS A 478 -6.50 6.50 -17.94
C LYS A 478 -6.10 5.20 -17.26
N LEU A 479 -4.94 5.22 -16.62
CA LEU A 479 -4.51 4.18 -15.69
C LEU A 479 -4.48 4.76 -14.29
N SER A 480 -5.00 4.04 -13.31
CA SER A 480 -5.05 4.49 -11.93
C SER A 480 -4.23 3.59 -11.03
N LYS A 481 -3.50 4.17 -10.09
CA LYS A 481 -2.79 3.45 -9.04
C LYS A 481 -3.05 4.10 -7.69
N VAL A 482 -3.33 3.26 -6.69
CA VAL A 482 -3.32 3.68 -5.28
C VAL A 482 -2.01 3.24 -4.66
N PHE A 483 -1.30 4.18 -4.03
CA PHE A 483 -0.03 3.94 -3.37
C PHE A 483 0.03 4.67 -2.04
N CYS A 484 1.01 4.32 -1.23
CA CYS A 484 1.36 5.04 0.00
C CYS A 484 2.88 5.21 0.00
N LYS A 485 3.40 6.27 0.62
CA LYS A 485 4.84 6.48 0.77
C LYS A 485 5.25 6.18 2.21
N GLY A 486 6.37 5.49 2.39
CA GLY A 486 6.89 5.12 3.70
C GLY A 486 6.49 3.71 4.14
N VAL A 487 6.44 3.49 5.45
CA VAL A 487 6.17 2.17 6.04
C VAL A 487 4.76 2.13 6.62
N ILE A 488 4.03 1.07 6.29
CA ILE A 488 2.70 0.81 6.83
C ILE A 488 2.83 -0.29 7.89
N ASP A 489 2.95 0.12 9.16
CA ASP A 489 3.01 -0.75 10.32
C ASP A 489 1.62 -0.94 10.98
N GLU A 490 1.56 -1.55 12.17
CA GLU A 490 0.30 -1.73 12.89
C GLU A 490 -0.38 -0.41 13.29
N LYS A 491 0.39 0.67 13.50
CA LYS A 491 -0.15 1.99 13.86
C LYS A 491 -0.75 2.68 12.64
N GLY A 492 -0.06 2.62 11.50
CA GLY A 492 -0.48 3.24 10.23
C GLY A 492 -1.55 2.44 9.46
N TRP A 493 -1.70 1.14 9.74
CA TRP A 493 -2.60 0.26 8.98
C TRP A 493 -4.06 0.69 8.99
N GLU A 494 -4.59 1.17 10.12
CA GLU A 494 -6.00 1.57 10.18
C GLU A 494 -6.27 2.75 9.23
N VAL A 495 -5.39 3.75 9.21
CA VAL A 495 -5.47 4.90 8.30
C VAL A 495 -5.36 4.44 6.84
N PHE A 496 -4.36 3.61 6.54
CA PHE A 496 -4.15 3.07 5.21
C PHE A 496 -5.34 2.25 4.72
N SER A 497 -5.85 1.33 5.54
CA SER A 497 -6.95 0.42 5.17
C SER A 497 -8.25 1.17 4.85
N LEU A 498 -8.58 2.20 5.64
CA LEU A 498 -9.75 3.05 5.41
C LEU A 498 -9.58 3.89 4.15
N GLY A 499 -8.45 4.57 3.98
CA GLY A 499 -8.20 5.41 2.81
C GLY A 499 -8.09 4.61 1.52
N TYR A 500 -7.45 3.44 1.55
CA TYR A 500 -7.41 2.51 0.42
C TYR A 500 -8.82 2.05 0.03
N SER A 501 -9.65 1.69 1.02
CA SER A 501 -11.04 1.28 0.77
C SER A 501 -11.86 2.41 0.16
N GLN A 502 -11.69 3.65 0.64
CA GLN A 502 -12.35 4.84 0.08
C GLN A 502 -11.90 5.14 -1.36
N LEU A 503 -10.62 4.98 -1.66
CA LEU A 503 -10.06 5.30 -2.99
C LEU A 503 -10.33 4.21 -4.03
N THR A 504 -10.47 2.95 -3.61
CA THR A 504 -10.61 1.80 -4.51
C THR A 504 -11.99 1.15 -4.51
N GLY A 505 -12.82 1.38 -3.49
CA GLY A 505 -14.05 0.63 -3.24
C GLY A 505 -13.81 -0.78 -2.64
N VAL A 506 -12.54 -1.22 -2.54
CA VAL A 506 -12.20 -2.57 -2.05
C VAL A 506 -12.06 -2.55 -0.54
N PRO A 507 -12.97 -3.21 0.22
CA PRO A 507 -12.89 -3.20 1.67
C PRO A 507 -11.66 -3.97 2.15
N LEU A 508 -10.81 -3.28 2.93
CA LEU A 508 -9.73 -3.91 3.69
C LEU A 508 -10.13 -4.12 5.15
N ARG A 509 -9.51 -5.14 5.74
CA ARG A 509 -9.64 -5.48 7.17
C ARG A 509 -8.99 -4.41 8.04
N ARG A 510 -9.60 -4.15 9.21
CA ARG A 510 -9.18 -3.08 10.14
C ARG A 510 -7.85 -3.34 10.87
N SER A 511 -7.41 -4.59 10.96
CA SER A 511 -6.17 -4.99 11.63
C SER A 511 -5.18 -5.55 10.63
N LEU A 512 -3.91 -5.19 10.78
CA LEU A 512 -2.84 -5.62 9.89
C LEU A 512 -2.66 -7.13 10.01
N PRO A 513 -2.69 -7.89 8.91
CA PRO A 513 -2.49 -9.34 8.96
C PRO A 513 -1.04 -9.70 9.33
N THR A 514 -0.83 -10.88 9.89
CA THR A 514 0.54 -11.34 10.20
C THR A 514 1.32 -11.68 8.93
N TYR A 515 2.65 -11.70 9.01
CA TYR A 515 3.50 -12.01 7.86
C TYR A 515 3.18 -13.39 7.27
N ASN A 516 3.03 -14.42 8.11
CA ASN A 516 2.68 -15.78 7.68
C ASN A 516 1.34 -15.82 6.94
N GLU A 517 0.34 -15.09 7.44
CA GLU A 517 -0.96 -15.00 6.80
C GLU A 517 -0.87 -14.33 5.42
N LEU A 518 -0.10 -13.26 5.29
CA LEU A 518 0.07 -12.56 4.01
C LEU A 518 0.75 -13.44 2.96
N ILE A 519 1.79 -14.19 3.34
CA ILE A 519 2.50 -15.09 2.42
C ILE A 519 1.59 -16.25 1.99
N ASN A 520 0.78 -16.78 2.91
CA ASN A 520 -0.02 -17.98 2.66
C ASN A 520 -1.36 -17.67 1.99
N THR A 521 -2.02 -16.59 2.37
CA THR A 521 -3.31 -16.17 1.80
C THR A 521 -3.14 -15.16 0.69
N GLY A 522 -2.33 -14.12 0.86
CA GLY A 522 -2.27 -12.96 -0.01
C GLY A 522 -3.17 -11.81 0.46
N MET A 523 -3.43 -10.86 -0.43
CA MET A 523 -4.22 -9.65 -0.17
C MET A 523 -5.35 -9.48 -1.18
N PRO A 524 -6.56 -9.09 -0.74
CA PRO A 524 -7.66 -8.81 -1.66
C PRO A 524 -7.35 -7.57 -2.49
N THR A 525 -7.65 -7.60 -3.78
CA THR A 525 -7.47 -6.47 -4.71
C THR A 525 -8.66 -6.38 -5.66
N GLY A 526 -9.84 -6.13 -5.10
CA GLY A 526 -11.13 -6.31 -5.76
C GLY A 526 -11.55 -7.77 -5.61
N ASP A 527 -11.89 -8.41 -6.72
CA ASP A 527 -12.42 -9.78 -6.74
C ASP A 527 -11.36 -10.88 -6.77
N SER A 528 -10.10 -10.47 -6.74
CA SER A 528 -8.96 -11.36 -6.81
C SER A 528 -8.09 -11.24 -5.58
N ILE A 529 -7.38 -12.33 -5.28
CA ILE A 529 -6.36 -12.35 -4.24
C ILE A 529 -5.00 -12.31 -4.88
N THR A 530 -4.30 -11.24 -4.60
CA THR A 530 -2.95 -10.96 -5.08
C THR A 530 -1.94 -11.51 -4.09
N SER A 531 -0.78 -11.99 -4.55
CA SER A 531 0.30 -12.40 -3.66
C SER A 531 0.76 -11.22 -2.80
N PHE A 532 1.36 -11.48 -1.63
CA PHE A 532 1.85 -10.39 -0.78
C PHE A 532 2.87 -9.49 -1.49
N PHE A 533 3.82 -10.10 -2.21
CA PHE A 533 4.85 -9.38 -2.97
C PHE A 533 4.22 -8.48 -4.05
N ASP A 534 3.28 -9.01 -4.82
CA ASP A 534 2.63 -8.26 -5.90
C ASP A 534 1.72 -7.16 -5.34
N TYR A 535 1.05 -7.40 -4.21
CA TYR A 535 0.25 -6.38 -3.53
C TYR A 535 1.11 -5.21 -3.05
N GLU A 536 2.28 -5.49 -2.48
CA GLU A 536 3.25 -4.44 -2.14
C GLU A 536 3.73 -3.67 -3.39
N THR A 537 3.87 -4.34 -4.54
CA THR A 537 4.17 -3.66 -5.82
C THR A 537 3.02 -2.75 -6.27
N ILE A 538 1.77 -3.14 -6.02
CA ILE A 538 0.59 -2.30 -6.31
C ILE A 538 0.64 -1.03 -5.47
N ILE A 539 0.96 -1.12 -4.18
CA ILE A 539 0.94 0.03 -3.26
C ILE A 539 2.28 0.77 -3.15
N SER A 540 3.29 0.33 -3.92
CA SER A 540 4.65 0.90 -3.91
C SER A 540 4.64 2.41 -4.23
N PRO A 541 5.55 3.21 -3.64
CA PRO A 541 6.78 2.86 -2.92
C PRO A 541 6.60 2.41 -1.45
N GLY A 542 5.36 2.32 -0.97
CA GLY A 542 5.05 1.90 0.39
C GLY A 542 5.37 0.44 0.64
N VAL A 543 5.81 0.13 1.87
CA VAL A 543 6.17 -1.22 2.31
C VAL A 543 5.37 -1.57 3.56
N LEU A 544 4.81 -2.77 3.62
CA LEU A 544 4.05 -3.25 4.78
C LEU A 544 5.00 -3.84 5.84
N LEU A 545 4.83 -3.51 7.12
CA LEU A 545 5.59 -4.14 8.21
C LEU A 545 4.68 -4.97 9.13
N PRO A 546 4.17 -6.13 8.65
CA PRO A 546 3.35 -7.01 9.47
C PRO A 546 4.18 -7.70 10.55
N LYS A 547 3.52 -8.09 11.66
CA LYS A 547 4.15 -8.89 12.72
C LYS A 547 4.79 -10.16 12.17
N GLY A 548 6.06 -10.37 12.53
CA GLY A 548 6.86 -11.52 12.13
C GLY A 548 7.58 -11.36 10.79
N ARG A 549 7.54 -10.19 10.15
CA ARG A 549 8.38 -9.89 8.99
C ARG A 549 9.76 -9.44 9.46
N ASP A 550 10.71 -10.34 9.36
CA ASP A 550 12.13 -10.07 9.59
C ASP A 550 12.77 -9.38 8.36
N GLY A 551 14.02 -8.98 8.51
CA GLY A 551 14.79 -8.37 7.43
C GLY A 551 16.30 -8.41 7.67
N LEU A 552 17.03 -7.61 6.91
CA LEU A 552 18.50 -7.67 6.85
C LEU A 552 19.12 -6.29 7.00
N MET A 553 20.26 -6.22 7.67
CA MET A 553 21.12 -5.05 7.67
C MET A 553 22.27 -5.26 6.68
N LEU A 554 22.39 -4.38 5.67
CA LEU A 554 23.38 -4.47 4.60
C LEU A 554 24.40 -3.34 4.69
N PRO A 555 25.69 -3.65 4.97
CA PRO A 555 26.73 -2.65 4.88
C PRO A 555 27.05 -2.30 3.43
N ILE A 556 27.22 -1.01 3.15
CA ILE A 556 27.65 -0.49 1.85
C ILE A 556 28.78 0.53 2.04
N LYS A 557 29.79 0.48 1.17
CA LYS A 557 30.88 1.48 1.16
C LYS A 557 30.33 2.82 0.67
N ALA A 558 30.78 3.91 1.26
CA ALA A 558 30.23 5.23 0.99
C ALA A 558 30.34 5.65 -0.49
N LYS A 559 31.45 5.30 -1.16
CA LYS A 559 31.64 5.55 -2.61
C LYS A 559 30.52 4.98 -3.48
N PHE A 560 29.98 3.81 -3.11
CA PHE A 560 28.92 3.13 -3.85
C PHE A 560 27.53 3.58 -3.37
N ALA A 561 27.38 3.89 -2.08
CA ALA A 561 26.12 4.42 -1.55
C ALA A 561 25.72 5.73 -2.26
N LYS A 562 26.67 6.65 -2.51
CA LYS A 562 26.40 7.88 -3.26
C LYS A 562 25.86 7.59 -4.67
N GLN A 563 26.52 6.70 -5.40
CA GLN A 563 26.20 6.40 -6.80
C GLN A 563 25.01 5.45 -6.99
N LEU A 564 24.66 4.65 -5.98
CA LEU A 564 23.53 3.70 -6.06
C LEU A 564 22.28 4.25 -5.39
N LEU A 565 22.43 5.04 -4.32
CA LEU A 565 21.32 5.45 -3.45
C LEU A 565 21.12 6.98 -3.44
N GLY A 566 22.00 7.76 -4.07
CA GLY A 566 21.86 9.23 -4.17
C GLY A 566 22.16 9.98 -2.88
N VAL A 567 22.88 9.37 -1.93
CA VAL A 567 23.20 9.98 -0.63
C VAL A 567 24.40 10.95 -0.79
N ASP A 568 24.28 12.18 -0.27
CA ASP A 568 25.16 13.36 -0.44
C ASP A 568 24.98 14.17 -1.74
N SER A 569 24.08 15.17 -1.69
CA SER A 569 23.74 16.07 -2.80
C SER A 569 24.68 17.28 -2.92
N GLN A 570 25.99 17.06 -2.98
CA GLN A 570 26.84 18.03 -3.70
C GLN A 570 26.78 17.65 -5.17
N ALA A 571 26.18 18.51 -5.98
CA ALA A 571 26.13 18.40 -7.43
C ALA A 571 27.55 18.20 -7.96
N ASP A 572 27.86 16.98 -8.39
CA ASP A 572 29.10 16.72 -9.11
C ASP A 572 29.05 17.47 -10.45
N MET A 573 30.20 17.96 -10.91
CA MET A 573 30.35 18.59 -12.23
C MET A 573 30.17 17.60 -13.40
N PHE A 574 29.88 16.33 -13.11
CA PHE A 574 29.82 15.22 -14.06
C PHE A 574 28.44 14.54 -14.03
N ALA A 575 28.01 14.01 -15.18
CA ALA A 575 26.73 13.33 -15.33
C ALA A 575 26.61 12.12 -14.38
N ALA A 576 25.46 12.00 -13.73
CA ALA A 576 25.12 10.89 -12.85
C ALA A 576 24.97 9.57 -13.65
N LYS A 577 25.33 8.43 -13.02
CA LYS A 577 25.23 7.10 -13.63
C LYS A 577 23.76 6.65 -13.78
N GLU A 578 23.47 5.90 -14.85
CA GLU A 578 22.17 5.29 -15.17
C GLU A 578 21.50 4.50 -14.03
N ALA A 579 22.28 3.93 -13.11
CA ALA A 579 21.75 3.18 -11.95
C ALA A 579 20.90 4.03 -10.99
N LEU A 580 21.11 5.35 -10.95
CA LEU A 580 20.29 6.26 -10.13
C LEU A 580 18.88 6.42 -10.70
N LEU A 581 18.75 6.42 -12.03
CA LEU A 581 17.48 6.48 -12.74
C LEU A 581 16.70 5.16 -12.64
N SER A 582 17.40 4.04 -12.44
CA SER A 582 16.78 2.72 -12.34
C SER A 582 16.00 2.58 -11.03
N VAL A 583 14.72 2.24 -11.10
CA VAL A 583 13.90 2.03 -9.90
C VAL A 583 14.28 0.73 -9.18
N GLU A 584 14.59 -0.31 -9.97
CA GLU A 584 15.23 -1.52 -9.47
C GLU A 584 16.75 -1.38 -9.59
N LYS A 585 17.44 -1.60 -8.47
CA LYS A 585 18.87 -1.37 -8.29
C LYS A 585 19.57 -2.68 -7.97
N LEU A 586 20.79 -2.84 -8.48
CA LEU A 586 21.63 -4.02 -8.27
C LEU A 586 22.65 -3.78 -7.16
N TYR A 587 22.64 -4.67 -6.17
CA TYR A 587 23.66 -4.82 -5.14
C TYR A 587 24.37 -6.16 -5.34
N VAL A 588 25.70 -6.12 -5.55
CA VAL A 588 26.52 -7.34 -5.72
C VAL A 588 27.41 -7.53 -4.51
N ARG A 589 27.55 -8.79 -4.10
CA ARG A 589 28.38 -9.19 -2.96
C ARG A 589 28.96 -10.59 -3.15
N SER A 590 29.83 -10.98 -2.22
CA SER A 590 30.31 -12.37 -2.15
C SER A 590 29.17 -13.34 -1.83
N LYS A 591 29.28 -14.59 -2.31
CA LYS A 591 28.30 -15.67 -2.11
C LYS A 591 28.00 -16.06 -0.66
N GLN A 592 28.76 -15.55 0.29
CA GLN A 592 28.59 -15.88 1.70
C GLN A 592 27.21 -15.45 2.19
N ARG A 593 26.50 -16.33 2.90
CA ARG A 593 25.15 -16.05 3.46
C ARG A 593 24.09 -15.69 2.40
N SER A 594 24.24 -16.17 1.15
CA SER A 594 23.22 -15.95 0.10
C SER A 594 21.83 -16.47 0.49
N SER A 595 21.77 -17.52 1.32
CA SER A 595 20.54 -18.11 1.86
C SER A 595 19.74 -17.20 2.80
N TYR A 596 20.23 -15.99 3.11
CA TYR A 596 19.48 -15.01 3.91
C TYR A 596 18.58 -14.12 3.05
N PHE A 597 18.77 -14.13 1.73
CA PHE A 597 18.17 -13.18 0.81
C PHE A 597 17.01 -13.83 0.06
N ASP A 598 15.82 -13.69 0.64
CA ASP A 598 14.58 -14.11 0.02
C ASP A 598 13.87 -12.95 -0.68
N LYS A 599 13.17 -13.26 -1.78
CA LYS A 599 12.32 -12.29 -2.48
C LYS A 599 11.27 -11.71 -1.52
N GLY A 600 11.15 -10.39 -1.49
CA GLY A 600 10.26 -9.66 -0.59
C GLY A 600 10.84 -9.41 0.80
N CYS A 601 12.08 -9.76 1.08
CA CYS A 601 12.73 -9.40 2.34
C CYS A 601 13.04 -7.89 2.39
N ILE A 602 12.89 -7.27 3.57
CA ILE A 602 13.25 -5.88 3.81
C ILE A 602 14.76 -5.81 4.07
N VAL A 603 15.44 -4.85 3.44
CA VAL A 603 16.86 -4.57 3.65
C VAL A 603 17.03 -3.15 4.16
N VAL A 604 17.82 -2.95 5.20
CA VAL A 604 18.24 -1.64 5.70
C VAL A 604 19.69 -1.43 5.29
N PHE A 605 19.99 -0.31 4.64
CA PHE A 605 21.34 0.00 4.19
C PHE A 605 22.09 0.80 5.24
N TYR A 606 23.26 0.30 5.61
CA TYR A 606 24.21 0.93 6.53
C TYR A 606 25.44 1.41 5.78
N VAL A 607 25.71 2.71 5.78
CA VAL A 607 26.91 3.28 5.17
C VAL A 607 28.08 3.09 6.12
N SER A 608 29.14 2.44 5.64
CA SER A 608 30.33 2.17 6.45
C SER A 608 31.14 3.45 6.69
N LYS A 609 31.69 3.58 7.90
CA LYS A 609 32.52 4.72 8.32
C LYS A 609 33.81 4.81 7.49
N GLU A 610 34.00 5.91 6.77
CA GLU A 610 35.27 6.29 6.13
C GLU A 610 35.81 7.59 6.75
N LYS A 611 37.09 7.94 6.51
CA LYS A 611 37.84 9.01 7.23
C LYS A 611 37.12 10.38 7.38
N ARG A 612 36.06 10.66 6.60
CA ARG A 612 35.26 11.89 6.62
C ARG A 612 33.73 11.68 6.75
N MET A 613 33.24 10.45 6.83
CA MET A 613 31.80 10.13 6.90
C MET A 613 31.46 9.33 8.15
N TRP A 614 30.29 9.61 8.72
CA TRP A 614 29.73 8.90 9.86
C TRP A 614 29.16 7.55 9.41
N GLY A 615 29.23 6.55 10.28
CA GLY A 615 28.69 5.22 9.99
C GLY A 615 27.24 5.14 10.43
N GLU A 616 26.30 5.18 9.49
CA GLU A 616 24.87 5.40 9.77
C GLU A 616 23.97 4.55 8.85
N ALA A 617 22.80 4.15 9.35
CA ALA A 617 21.75 3.58 8.52
C ALA A 617 20.97 4.71 7.84
N ILE A 618 20.89 4.65 6.50
CA ILE A 618 20.42 5.76 5.65
C ILE A 618 19.01 5.55 5.11
N GLY A 619 18.54 4.32 5.10
CA GLY A 619 17.25 3.97 4.51
C GLY A 619 17.07 2.48 4.36
N PHE A 620 15.94 2.09 3.77
CA PHE A 620 15.58 0.70 3.53
C PHE A 620 15.02 0.49 2.13
N ALA A 621 15.02 -0.76 1.68
CA ALA A 621 14.44 -1.19 0.42
C ALA A 621 13.83 -2.59 0.57
N ARG A 622 13.26 -3.09 -0.52
CA ARG A 622 12.70 -4.44 -0.61
C ARG A 622 13.44 -5.24 -1.68
N ILE A 623 13.82 -6.47 -1.37
CA ILE A 623 14.48 -7.38 -2.34
C ILE A 623 13.46 -7.86 -3.38
N THR A 624 13.80 -7.71 -4.66
CA THR A 624 12.98 -8.16 -5.79
C THR A 624 13.51 -9.45 -6.40
N TYR A 625 14.84 -9.63 -6.44
CA TYR A 625 15.50 -10.83 -6.93
C TYR A 625 16.85 -11.07 -6.23
N SER A 626 17.28 -12.34 -6.16
CA SER A 626 18.46 -12.80 -5.43
C SER A 626 18.95 -14.11 -6.04
N GLU A 627 20.13 -14.12 -6.65
CA GLU A 627 20.72 -15.33 -7.24
C GLU A 627 22.26 -15.28 -7.27
N VAL A 628 22.90 -16.45 -7.18
CA VAL A 628 24.36 -16.58 -7.33
C VAL A 628 24.67 -16.86 -8.80
N ILE A 629 25.31 -15.90 -9.46
CA ILE A 629 25.55 -15.90 -10.91
C ILE A 629 27.00 -15.56 -11.24
N ASN A 630 27.43 -15.85 -12.47
CA ASN A 630 28.79 -15.54 -12.93
C ASN A 630 28.93 -14.03 -13.22
N THR A 631 30.11 -13.46 -13.00
CA THR A 631 30.42 -12.04 -13.28
C THR A 631 30.11 -11.64 -14.72
N THR A 632 30.30 -12.52 -15.71
CA THR A 632 29.95 -12.23 -17.12
C THR A 632 28.43 -12.13 -17.32
N ASP A 633 27.65 -12.98 -16.66
CA ASP A 633 26.19 -12.93 -16.73
C ASP A 633 25.61 -11.68 -16.04
N VAL A 634 26.25 -11.21 -14.96
CA VAL A 634 25.89 -9.93 -14.30
C VAL A 634 26.08 -8.77 -15.27
N ALA A 635 27.23 -8.71 -15.95
CA ALA A 635 27.56 -7.64 -16.90
C ALA A 635 26.60 -7.62 -18.11
N ILE A 636 26.09 -8.77 -18.53
CA ILE A 636 25.15 -8.86 -19.66
C ILE A 636 23.71 -8.54 -19.23
N LYS A 637 23.25 -9.10 -18.11
CA LYS A 637 21.82 -9.09 -17.73
C LYS A 637 21.43 -7.92 -16.82
N LEU A 638 22.35 -7.41 -16.01
CA LEU A 638 22.05 -6.49 -14.89
C LEU A 638 22.97 -5.26 -14.85
N SER A 639 23.86 -5.07 -15.83
CA SER A 639 24.86 -3.98 -15.84
C SER A 639 24.26 -2.58 -15.71
N ARG A 640 23.09 -2.34 -16.30
CA ARG A 640 22.42 -1.03 -16.26
C ARG A 640 21.79 -0.69 -14.90
N GLN A 641 21.60 -1.69 -14.03
CA GLN A 641 20.99 -1.52 -12.71
C GLN A 641 22.03 -1.32 -11.59
N GLY A 642 23.32 -1.50 -11.89
CA GLY A 642 24.41 -1.49 -10.90
C GLY A 642 25.43 -0.38 -11.12
N VAL A 643 26.32 -0.21 -10.13
CA VAL A 643 27.35 0.84 -10.13
C VAL A 643 28.76 0.31 -10.41
N LEU A 644 28.95 -0.99 -10.21
CA LEU A 644 30.25 -1.65 -10.22
C LEU A 644 30.83 -1.76 -11.63
N THR A 645 32.15 -1.57 -11.74
CA THR A 645 32.89 -1.87 -12.97
C THR A 645 33.19 -3.36 -13.08
N GLU A 646 33.66 -3.82 -14.24
CA GLU A 646 34.15 -5.20 -14.42
C GLU A 646 35.26 -5.54 -13.41
N GLU A 647 36.19 -4.61 -13.17
CA GLU A 647 37.25 -4.74 -12.15
C GLU A 647 36.69 -4.91 -10.73
N ASP A 648 35.68 -4.11 -10.34
CA ASP A 648 35.03 -4.25 -9.03
C ASP A 648 34.32 -5.63 -8.89
N LEU A 649 33.74 -6.16 -9.98
CA LEU A 649 33.08 -7.47 -9.98
C LEU A 649 34.09 -8.60 -9.81
N GLU A 650 35.25 -8.51 -10.45
CA GLU A 650 36.35 -9.47 -10.29
C GLU A 650 36.87 -9.50 -8.86
N GLU A 651 37.04 -8.34 -8.21
CA GLU A 651 37.47 -8.25 -6.81
C GLU A 651 36.49 -8.91 -5.81
N ILE A 652 35.19 -8.91 -6.13
CA ILE A 652 34.13 -9.46 -5.26
C ILE A 652 33.92 -10.96 -5.50
N SER A 653 34.26 -11.43 -6.71
CA SER A 653 34.06 -12.80 -7.14
C SER A 653 34.87 -13.81 -6.34
N ASP A 654 34.36 -15.04 -6.25
CA ASP A 654 35.15 -16.14 -5.71
C ASP A 654 36.14 -16.70 -6.76
N ASP A 655 36.96 -17.67 -6.36
CA ASP A 655 37.94 -18.33 -7.25
C ASP A 655 37.33 -18.95 -8.53
N LYS A 656 36.00 -19.05 -8.62
CA LYS A 656 35.24 -19.58 -9.76
C LYS A 656 34.51 -18.49 -10.56
N GLY A 657 34.74 -17.21 -10.24
CA GLY A 657 34.08 -16.08 -10.89
C GLY A 657 32.60 -15.91 -10.51
N MET A 658 32.17 -16.47 -9.38
CA MET A 658 30.78 -16.41 -8.93
C MET A 658 30.55 -15.28 -7.92
N VAL A 659 29.46 -14.54 -8.11
CA VAL A 659 29.01 -13.47 -7.23
C VAL A 659 27.53 -13.64 -6.88
N HIS A 660 27.11 -13.05 -5.78
CA HIS A 660 25.69 -13.00 -5.41
C HIS A 660 25.11 -11.64 -5.82
N ALA A 661 24.22 -11.68 -6.81
CA ALA A 661 23.49 -10.55 -7.34
C ALA A 661 22.15 -10.44 -6.63
N VAL A 662 21.88 -9.29 -6.01
CA VAL A 662 20.63 -8.97 -5.33
C VAL A 662 20.07 -7.71 -5.93
N THR A 663 18.86 -7.76 -6.49
CA THR A 663 18.16 -6.55 -6.90
C THR A 663 17.14 -6.14 -5.85
N PHE A 664 16.94 -4.83 -5.73
CA PHE A 664 16.01 -4.25 -4.78
C PHE A 664 15.27 -3.05 -5.38
N ASP A 665 14.05 -2.81 -4.90
CA ASP A 665 13.21 -1.68 -5.28
C ASP A 665 12.76 -0.90 -4.04
N ASN A 666 12.01 0.19 -4.27
CA ASN A 666 11.38 1.00 -3.23
C ASN A 666 12.38 1.48 -2.15
N PHE A 667 13.57 1.92 -2.56
CA PHE A 667 14.51 2.49 -1.62
C PHE A 667 13.94 3.78 -1.02
N ASN A 668 13.67 3.78 0.29
CA ASN A 668 13.15 4.89 1.05
C ASN A 668 14.25 5.36 2.01
N VAL A 669 14.52 6.67 1.98
CA VAL A 669 15.52 7.32 2.85
C VAL A 669 14.85 7.65 4.19
N PHE A 670 15.58 7.42 5.29
CA PHE A 670 15.15 7.85 6.63
C PHE A 670 15.22 9.37 6.74
N ASP A 671 14.30 9.98 7.50
CA ASP A 671 14.35 11.42 7.77
C ASP A 671 15.56 11.77 8.62
N THR A 672 15.84 10.89 9.58
CA THR A 672 17.00 10.96 10.45
C THR A 672 17.85 9.71 10.23
N PRO A 673 19.03 9.82 9.59
CA PRO A 673 19.98 8.71 9.51
C PRO A 673 20.36 8.22 10.92
N ILE A 674 20.42 6.90 11.10
CA ILE A 674 20.55 6.30 12.44
C ILE A 674 22.02 5.95 12.70
N PRO A 675 22.69 6.56 13.69
CA PRO A 675 24.11 6.30 13.95
C PRO A 675 24.39 4.89 14.44
N PHE A 676 25.61 4.40 14.16
CA PHE A 676 26.08 3.09 14.63
C PHE A 676 25.95 2.88 16.14
N SER A 677 26.17 3.92 16.95
CA SER A 677 26.02 3.84 18.40
C SER A 677 24.60 3.48 18.81
N GLU A 678 23.62 4.11 18.19
CA GLU A 678 22.19 3.87 18.47
C GLU A 678 21.76 2.47 18.00
N LEU A 679 22.24 2.04 16.82
CA LEU A 679 22.00 0.67 16.33
C LEU A 679 22.58 -0.39 17.28
N LYS A 680 23.75 -0.12 17.86
CA LYS A 680 24.40 -1.00 18.83
C LYS A 680 23.68 -1.04 20.17
N GLU A 681 23.24 0.10 20.68
CA GLU A 681 22.44 0.21 21.91
C GLU A 681 21.07 -0.47 21.76
N SER A 682 20.48 -0.38 20.58
CA SER A 682 19.21 -1.02 20.23
C SER A 682 19.30 -2.55 20.08
N GLY A 683 20.51 -3.11 20.21
CA GLY A 683 20.78 -4.54 20.09
C GLY A 683 20.62 -5.07 18.66
N VAL A 684 20.65 -4.19 17.65
CA VAL A 684 20.55 -4.55 16.23
C VAL A 684 21.88 -5.10 15.71
N VAL A 685 22.99 -4.59 16.26
CA VAL A 685 24.35 -4.93 15.81
C VAL A 685 24.92 -6.08 16.62
N SER A 686 25.32 -7.16 15.93
CA SER A 686 25.98 -8.32 16.52
C SER A 686 27.47 -8.05 16.83
N GLY A 687 28.15 -9.01 17.44
CA GLY A 687 29.60 -8.95 17.68
C GLY A 687 30.45 -8.82 16.41
N ALA A 688 29.88 -9.06 15.22
CA ALA A 688 30.52 -8.85 13.93
C ALA A 688 30.55 -7.38 13.47
N ASN A 689 29.93 -6.46 14.22
CA ASN A 689 29.96 -5.00 14.00
C ASN A 689 29.63 -4.57 12.54
N LEU A 690 28.64 -5.22 11.90
CA LEU A 690 28.20 -4.89 10.54
C LEU A 690 29.30 -5.02 9.46
N VAL A 691 30.32 -5.87 9.68
CA VAL A 691 31.32 -6.20 8.65
C VAL A 691 30.69 -7.03 7.53
N THR A 692 29.62 -7.76 7.82
CA THR A 692 28.86 -8.59 6.86
C THR A 692 27.35 -8.41 7.10
N VAL A 693 26.51 -8.96 6.22
CA VAL A 693 25.05 -8.94 6.41
C VAL A 693 24.65 -9.54 7.76
N GLU A 694 23.72 -8.88 8.46
CA GLU A 694 23.14 -9.38 9.71
C GLU A 694 21.62 -9.52 9.56
N LYS A 695 21.06 -10.59 10.16
CA LYS A 695 19.61 -10.76 10.26
C LYS A 695 19.06 -9.87 11.35
N VAL A 696 17.95 -9.22 11.07
CA VAL A 696 17.27 -8.30 11.98
C VAL A 696 15.85 -8.81 12.17
N SER A 697 15.49 -9.10 13.42
CA SER A 697 14.13 -9.52 13.77
C SER A 697 13.11 -8.40 13.56
N TRP A 698 11.84 -8.77 13.39
CA TRP A 698 10.73 -7.81 13.28
C TRP A 698 10.75 -6.73 14.38
N GLN A 699 11.06 -7.08 15.63
CA GLN A 699 11.12 -6.13 16.76
C GLN A 699 12.23 -5.10 16.57
N GLN A 700 13.40 -5.54 16.08
CA GLN A 700 14.53 -4.66 15.80
C GLN A 700 14.25 -3.76 14.60
N ILE A 701 13.66 -4.28 13.52
CA ILE A 701 13.26 -3.46 12.35
C ILE A 701 12.24 -2.41 12.73
N SER A 702 11.23 -2.78 13.51
CA SER A 702 10.22 -1.83 13.97
C SER A 702 10.86 -0.68 14.77
N ARG A 703 11.90 -0.94 15.57
CA ARG A 703 12.64 0.12 16.28
C ARG A 703 13.45 1.00 15.34
N ILE A 704 14.16 0.41 14.37
CA ILE A 704 14.92 1.15 13.35
C ILE A 704 13.97 2.11 12.62
N PHE A 705 12.80 1.64 12.23
CA PHE A 705 11.83 2.49 11.52
C PHE A 705 11.23 3.57 12.40
N CYS A 706 11.00 3.31 13.70
CA CYS A 706 10.63 4.38 14.62
C CYS A 706 11.74 5.43 14.71
N SER A 707 12.99 5.06 14.99
CA SER A 707 14.11 6.02 15.08
C SER A 707 14.38 6.77 13.77
N GLY A 708 14.19 6.12 12.62
CA GLY A 708 14.48 6.72 11.31
C GLY A 708 13.40 7.67 10.78
N PHE A 709 12.20 7.64 11.35
CA PHE A 709 11.04 8.45 10.95
C PHE A 709 10.44 9.30 12.08
N ASP A 710 11.00 9.21 13.29
CA ASP A 710 10.83 10.20 14.36
C ASP A 710 11.64 11.46 14.05
#